data_AF-A0A178B3B2-F1
#
_entry.id   AF-A0A178B3B2-F1
#
_cell.length_a   1.000
_cell.length_b   1.000
_cell.length_c   1.000
_cell.angle_alpha   90.00
_cell.angle_beta   90.00
_cell.angle_gamma   90.00
#
_symmetry.space_group_name_H-M   'P 1'
#
loop_
_entity.id
_entity.type
_entity.pdbx_description
1 polymer ?
#
loop_
_entity_poly.entity_id
_entity_poly.type
_entity_poly.pdbx_seq_one_letter_code
_entity_poly.pdbx_strand_id
1 'polypeptide(L)'
;MPRHPGQGLPDSEVLVADWFYSRRGGLDGVSHVCMLRSILLQLLAKDPSLFKYYKKSYQSSGWADWHKSLPIVFHELARAGSHIPRIVSILDGVDETASAEGPDESRVHQERVSLVNMLDLLSALVETPGSRVKFIILSRLQPSIERALSQYDQVILECMNGEDIEKIVKANVRVLEKVMESPDDDTFKSLLRQRSGRAALPSRSRQFPTHTGVSKSTRMFGETKARKSKELSEIREYLIKHAQGIILWVTTINRELLKRVRKNTFTYAELKAELKKLPKEIGAMYKLIVKELSACHDPEDTIKAWRVFTWVMAATETKPMTAIELFEVLAIPIDLEDAIGFTSDPISSGRMAVESWKQFRRGLYDLCGPFVEIISPVSRASELPLEAVEIEPFFILQLIHQTAKDFLASDEAGVFRTTVESAMLAVEQDKIRYLQVAFPTRPVAYCPLIRANEENWEHNLEKMVDYIDDRLLLGYIHATFSQELLVTFFLSDECPQGLISPFLQILPYETADPIKTVRCSIVGRYFWLACSLGLTTAAENLLNIGSLINDWWEHYEVAIVNAAFLAAIQHEVLEVLKLFLPRERRYRFYRDLHDTVPHQKAQDSIAMRKCKGKSRSHGLPQDPILESQWRDSEADDESKTDTHPSRSWAYGTMTDPEWSRESVRLKKYHSHEYEDPQSASVKAVVLKWALFEKERPFVNNASKEIKMYLGGSIMEGAEKKYVSEAIQRVVEFAVARKGAYINSEGPFTSQEPAQSYTEAAAAFPKRPKLSVKTAQSNFTVVDAPSPESPD
;
A
#
# COMPACT_ATOMS: atom_id res chain seq x y z
N MET A 1 20.66 -50.15 -11.19
CA MET A 1 20.26 -50.83 -12.44
C MET A 1 20.35 -49.85 -13.59
N PRO A 2 20.83 -50.24 -14.78
CA PRO A 2 20.69 -49.43 -15.99
C PRO A 2 19.23 -49.41 -16.47
N ARG A 3 18.81 -48.34 -17.15
CA ARG A 3 17.57 -48.31 -17.94
C ARG A 3 17.92 -48.43 -19.43
N HIS A 4 17.06 -49.12 -20.20
CA HIS A 4 17.25 -49.27 -21.64
C HIS A 4 17.12 -47.93 -22.38
N PRO A 5 17.87 -47.72 -23.47
CA PRO A 5 17.70 -46.57 -24.34
C PRO A 5 16.51 -46.76 -25.29
N GLY A 6 15.77 -45.68 -25.55
CA GLY A 6 14.85 -45.58 -26.69
C GLY A 6 13.36 -45.65 -26.36
N GLN A 7 12.76 -44.52 -25.97
CA GLN A 7 11.47 -44.03 -26.49
C GLN A 7 11.21 -42.63 -25.92
N GLY A 8 11.48 -41.59 -26.72
CA GLY A 8 11.29 -40.18 -26.36
C GLY A 8 12.29 -39.66 -25.33
N LEU A 9 13.10 -38.68 -25.72
CA LEU A 9 13.40 -37.59 -24.78
C LEU A 9 12.06 -36.87 -24.55
N PRO A 10 11.59 -36.66 -23.30
CA PRO A 10 10.48 -35.74 -23.09
C PRO A 10 10.89 -34.36 -23.63
N ASP A 11 9.95 -33.65 -24.27
CA ASP A 11 10.21 -32.32 -24.82
C ASP A 11 10.89 -31.45 -23.77
N SER A 12 12.16 -31.10 -24.03
CA SER A 12 13.05 -30.68 -22.95
C SER A 12 12.54 -29.39 -22.32
N GLU A 13 12.09 -29.49 -21.08
CA GLU A 13 11.28 -28.48 -20.41
C GLU A 13 11.87 -27.08 -20.56
N VAL A 14 11.02 -26.13 -20.93
CA VAL A 14 11.43 -24.75 -21.18
C VAL A 14 11.12 -23.94 -19.95
N LEU A 15 12.14 -23.66 -19.17
CA LEU A 15 12.08 -22.77 -18.03
C LEU A 15 11.99 -21.33 -18.53
N VAL A 16 10.76 -20.83 -18.63
CA VAL A 16 10.50 -19.41 -18.89
C VAL A 16 10.67 -18.62 -17.59
N ALA A 17 11.30 -17.45 -17.66
CA ALA A 17 11.33 -16.46 -16.59
C ALA A 17 11.15 -15.06 -17.20
N ASP A 18 10.65 -14.10 -16.44
CA ASP A 18 10.31 -12.77 -16.95
C ASP A 18 10.66 -11.63 -15.97
N TRP A 19 10.94 -10.45 -16.53
CA TRP A 19 11.12 -9.21 -15.80
C TRP A 19 10.59 -8.02 -16.61
N PHE A 20 9.78 -7.19 -15.98
CA PHE A 20 9.31 -5.92 -16.52
C PHE A 20 10.07 -4.78 -15.86
N TYR A 21 10.94 -4.12 -16.62
CA TYR A 21 11.59 -2.89 -16.19
C TYR A 21 10.56 -1.76 -16.11
N SER A 22 10.56 -1.02 -15.00
CA SER A 22 9.61 0.08 -14.81
C SER A 22 10.09 1.09 -13.78
N ARG A 23 10.19 2.37 -14.19
CA ARG A 23 10.45 3.53 -13.31
C ARG A 23 9.48 3.64 -12.14
N ARG A 24 8.27 3.13 -12.34
CA ARG A 24 7.18 3.09 -11.37
C ARG A 24 7.43 2.13 -10.20
N GLY A 25 8.46 1.27 -10.30
CA GLY A 25 9.01 0.49 -9.20
C GLY A 25 10.21 1.17 -8.53
N GLY A 26 10.43 2.46 -8.77
CA GLY A 26 11.60 3.20 -8.33
C GLY A 26 12.91 2.59 -8.85
N LEU A 27 13.97 2.74 -8.06
CA LEU A 27 15.30 2.21 -8.38
C LEU A 27 15.30 0.68 -8.53
N ASP A 28 14.50 -0.05 -7.74
CA ASP A 28 14.40 -1.51 -7.85
C ASP A 28 13.74 -1.96 -9.16
N GLY A 29 12.72 -1.23 -9.62
CA GLY A 29 12.04 -1.51 -10.89
C GLY A 29 12.90 -1.29 -12.13
N VAL A 30 13.96 -0.47 -12.06
CA VAL A 30 14.95 -0.30 -13.14
C VAL A 30 16.26 -1.08 -12.90
N SER A 31 16.44 -1.72 -11.74
CA SER A 31 17.69 -2.36 -11.34
C SER A 31 17.95 -3.70 -12.06
N HIS A 32 19.05 -3.76 -12.83
CA HIS A 32 19.52 -5.01 -13.44
C HIS A 32 19.88 -6.08 -12.38
N VAL A 33 20.26 -5.67 -11.16
CA VAL A 33 20.53 -6.61 -10.04
C VAL A 33 19.21 -7.24 -9.57
N CYS A 34 18.13 -6.48 -9.52
CA CYS A 34 16.81 -6.98 -9.13
C CYS A 34 16.19 -7.86 -10.24
N MET A 35 16.41 -7.50 -11.51
CA MET A 35 16.13 -8.36 -12.67
C MET A 35 16.83 -9.73 -12.57
N LEU A 36 18.16 -9.76 -12.40
CA LEU A 36 18.92 -11.01 -12.31
C LEU A 36 18.52 -11.85 -11.07
N ARG A 37 18.22 -11.20 -9.93
CA ARG A 37 17.67 -11.88 -8.74
C ARG A 37 16.31 -12.51 -9.00
N SER A 38 15.39 -11.78 -9.63
CA SER A 38 14.03 -12.24 -9.92
C SER A 38 14.04 -13.43 -10.88
N ILE A 39 14.79 -13.34 -11.97
CA ILE A 39 14.95 -14.45 -12.93
C ILE A 39 15.53 -15.68 -12.25
N LEU A 40 16.60 -15.53 -11.44
CA LEU A 40 17.19 -16.66 -10.72
C LEU A 40 16.20 -17.31 -9.74
N LEU A 41 15.41 -16.51 -9.03
CA LEU A 41 14.37 -16.99 -8.11
C LEU A 41 13.25 -17.75 -8.84
N GLN A 42 12.78 -17.23 -9.98
CA GLN A 42 11.76 -17.89 -10.81
C GLN A 42 12.26 -19.21 -11.39
N LEU A 43 13.51 -19.25 -11.86
CA LEU A 43 14.14 -20.47 -12.37
C LEU A 43 14.31 -21.52 -11.27
N LEU A 44 14.74 -21.13 -10.07
CA LEU A 44 14.83 -22.00 -8.90
C LEU A 44 13.48 -22.53 -8.42
N ALA A 45 12.43 -21.71 -8.49
CA ALA A 45 11.08 -22.12 -8.11
C ALA A 45 10.50 -23.20 -9.04
N LYS A 46 11.04 -23.30 -10.27
CA LYS A 46 10.63 -24.30 -11.29
C LYS A 46 11.57 -25.51 -11.31
N ASP A 47 12.89 -25.31 -11.28
CA ASP A 47 13.90 -26.36 -11.12
C ASP A 47 14.91 -26.03 -10.00
N PRO A 48 14.67 -26.48 -8.75
CA PRO A 48 15.61 -26.35 -7.65
C PRO A 48 16.96 -27.05 -7.90
N SER A 49 17.04 -27.99 -8.86
CA SER A 49 18.28 -28.68 -9.20
C SER A 49 19.28 -27.78 -9.92
N LEU A 50 18.88 -26.60 -10.39
CA LEU A 50 19.79 -25.59 -10.95
C LEU A 50 20.81 -25.08 -9.91
N PHE A 51 20.46 -25.07 -8.62
CA PHE A 51 21.35 -24.61 -7.55
C PHE A 51 22.71 -25.32 -7.54
N LYS A 52 22.77 -26.59 -7.98
CA LYS A 52 24.02 -27.38 -7.98
C LYS A 52 25.13 -26.82 -8.87
N TYR A 53 24.81 -26.03 -9.90
CA TYR A 53 25.79 -25.49 -10.84
C TYR A 53 26.59 -24.32 -10.28
N TYR A 54 25.97 -23.50 -9.43
CA TYR A 54 26.57 -22.28 -8.86
C TYR A 54 26.62 -22.26 -7.33
N LYS A 55 26.26 -23.38 -6.67
CA LYS A 55 26.37 -23.56 -5.21
C LYS A 55 27.74 -23.13 -4.68
N LYS A 56 28.83 -23.38 -5.42
CA LYS A 56 30.18 -22.95 -5.05
C LYS A 56 30.28 -21.43 -4.95
N SER A 57 29.83 -20.71 -5.97
CA SER A 57 29.77 -19.24 -6.01
C SER A 57 28.87 -18.67 -4.90
N TYR A 58 27.75 -19.33 -4.59
CA TYR A 58 26.90 -18.97 -3.45
C TYR A 58 27.61 -19.14 -2.10
N GLN A 59 28.38 -20.22 -1.94
CA GLN A 59 29.13 -20.48 -0.70
C GLN A 59 30.38 -19.59 -0.53
N SER A 60 30.96 -19.05 -1.62
CA SER A 60 32.17 -18.21 -1.55
C SER A 60 31.91 -16.74 -1.24
N SER A 61 30.75 -16.20 -1.65
CA SER A 61 30.55 -14.75 -1.73
C SER A 61 29.89 -14.09 -0.52
N GLY A 62 29.53 -14.88 0.49
CA GLY A 62 28.77 -14.41 1.65
C GLY A 62 27.37 -13.88 1.30
N TRP A 63 26.65 -13.37 2.30
CA TRP A 63 25.29 -12.85 2.08
C TRP A 63 25.30 -11.43 1.48
N ALA A 64 26.17 -10.55 1.98
CA ALA A 64 26.25 -9.14 1.57
C ALA A 64 26.62 -8.99 0.08
N ASP A 65 27.71 -9.62 -0.36
CA ASP A 65 28.26 -9.47 -1.71
C ASP A 65 27.63 -10.40 -2.76
N TRP A 66 26.60 -11.18 -2.40
CA TRP A 66 25.91 -12.11 -3.30
C TRP A 66 25.45 -11.44 -4.61
N HIS A 67 25.04 -10.18 -4.55
CA HIS A 67 24.64 -9.39 -5.72
C HIS A 67 25.74 -9.27 -6.79
N LYS A 68 27.01 -9.13 -6.38
CA LYS A 68 28.18 -9.05 -7.28
C LYS A 68 28.47 -10.38 -7.99
N SER A 69 27.93 -11.48 -7.47
CA SER A 69 28.14 -12.84 -8.01
C SER A 69 27.09 -13.27 -9.03
N LEU A 70 25.99 -12.51 -9.20
CA LEU A 70 24.92 -12.88 -10.13
C LEU A 70 25.40 -13.08 -11.58
N PRO A 71 26.29 -12.24 -12.17
CA PRO A 71 26.85 -12.52 -13.49
C PRO A 71 27.59 -13.87 -13.57
N ILE A 72 28.33 -14.23 -12.51
CA ILE A 72 29.05 -15.51 -12.42
C ILE A 72 28.06 -16.68 -12.39
N VAL A 73 26.99 -16.57 -11.58
CA VAL A 73 25.90 -17.56 -11.49
C VAL A 73 25.28 -17.84 -12.85
N PHE A 74 24.92 -16.79 -13.59
CA PHE A 74 24.33 -16.96 -14.92
C PHE A 74 25.34 -17.56 -15.91
N HIS A 75 26.63 -17.21 -15.85
CA HIS A 75 27.66 -17.87 -16.65
C HIS A 75 27.86 -19.35 -16.28
N GLU A 76 27.74 -19.74 -15.00
CA GLU A 76 27.78 -21.14 -14.57
C GLU A 76 26.57 -21.93 -15.09
N LEU A 77 25.37 -21.31 -15.13
CA LEU A 77 24.18 -21.88 -15.76
C LEU A 77 24.35 -22.01 -17.29
N ALA A 78 24.85 -20.98 -17.98
CA ALA A 78 25.10 -21.03 -19.42
C ALA A 78 26.11 -22.14 -19.79
N ARG A 79 27.22 -22.26 -19.04
CA ARG A 79 28.24 -23.30 -19.21
C ARG A 79 27.76 -24.71 -18.88
N ALA A 80 26.68 -24.87 -18.10
CA ALA A 80 26.09 -26.17 -17.84
C ALA A 80 25.45 -26.80 -19.09
N GLY A 81 25.10 -25.99 -20.09
CA GLY A 81 24.72 -26.43 -21.43
C GLY A 81 23.67 -27.55 -21.45
N SER A 82 24.01 -28.69 -22.05
CA SER A 82 23.10 -29.85 -22.17
C SER A 82 22.63 -30.45 -20.84
N HIS A 83 23.29 -30.14 -19.72
CA HIS A 83 22.91 -30.64 -18.39
C HIS A 83 21.74 -29.88 -17.75
N ILE A 84 21.41 -28.66 -18.21
CA ILE A 84 20.22 -27.90 -17.77
C ILE A 84 19.08 -28.02 -18.78
N PRO A 85 17.83 -27.70 -18.39
CA PRO A 85 16.71 -27.49 -19.32
C PRO A 85 16.97 -26.28 -20.25
N ARG A 86 16.03 -25.97 -21.16
CA ARG A 86 16.12 -24.70 -21.93
C ARG A 86 15.67 -23.55 -21.05
N ILE A 87 16.39 -22.42 -21.08
CA ILE A 87 16.02 -21.20 -20.34
C ILE A 87 15.62 -20.13 -21.36
N VAL A 88 14.46 -19.51 -21.17
CA VAL A 88 14.00 -18.36 -21.97
C VAL A 88 13.62 -17.24 -21.01
N SER A 89 14.41 -16.16 -21.03
CA SER A 89 14.20 -14.99 -20.19
C SER A 89 13.57 -13.86 -21.00
N ILE A 90 12.39 -13.38 -20.60
CA ILE A 90 11.70 -12.25 -21.24
C ILE A 90 12.03 -10.98 -20.45
N LEU A 91 12.60 -9.98 -21.11
CA LEU A 91 12.95 -8.69 -20.54
C LEU A 91 12.14 -7.60 -21.23
N ASP A 92 11.15 -7.07 -20.54
CA ASP A 92 10.23 -6.05 -21.07
C ASP A 92 10.55 -4.66 -20.52
N GLY A 93 10.26 -3.61 -21.30
CA GLY A 93 10.50 -2.21 -20.95
C GLY A 93 11.98 -1.80 -20.85
N VAL A 94 12.93 -2.49 -21.52
CA VAL A 94 14.38 -2.31 -21.25
C VAL A 94 14.87 -0.85 -21.43
N ASP A 95 14.27 -0.06 -22.31
CA ASP A 95 14.57 1.36 -22.53
C ASP A 95 14.21 2.29 -21.34
N GLU A 96 13.36 1.83 -20.40
CA GLU A 96 13.07 2.53 -19.15
C GLU A 96 14.36 2.76 -18.33
N THR A 97 15.36 1.87 -18.49
CA THR A 97 16.66 1.95 -17.79
C THR A 97 17.64 2.99 -18.35
N ALA A 98 17.37 3.58 -19.53
CA ALA A 98 18.26 4.54 -20.19
C ALA A 98 17.57 5.86 -20.61
N SER A 99 16.28 6.02 -20.27
CA SER A 99 15.48 7.22 -20.55
C SER A 99 15.62 8.30 -19.45
N ALA A 100 16.79 8.41 -18.81
CA ALA A 100 17.03 9.47 -17.83
C ALA A 100 17.17 10.82 -18.52
N GLU A 101 16.03 11.48 -18.69
CA GLU A 101 15.95 12.92 -18.90
C GLU A 101 15.98 13.56 -17.51
N GLY A 102 17.02 14.36 -17.26
CA GLY A 102 17.29 14.98 -15.98
C GLY A 102 18.61 15.75 -16.02
N PRO A 103 18.82 16.76 -15.15
CA PRO A 103 19.94 17.70 -15.26
C PRO A 103 21.30 17.12 -14.83
N ASP A 104 21.36 15.93 -14.25
CA ASP A 104 22.62 15.27 -13.86
C ASP A 104 23.16 14.37 -14.97
N GLU A 105 23.97 14.95 -15.86
CA GLU A 105 24.66 14.24 -16.94
C GLU A 105 25.50 13.05 -16.44
N SER A 106 26.03 13.11 -15.21
CA SER A 106 26.84 12.04 -14.60
C SER A 106 26.00 10.79 -14.37
N ARG A 107 24.80 10.95 -13.80
CA ARG A 107 23.83 9.88 -13.62
C ARG A 107 23.35 9.32 -14.96
N VAL A 108 23.03 10.19 -15.93
CA VAL A 108 22.62 9.76 -17.28
C VAL A 108 23.72 8.95 -17.96
N HIS A 109 24.99 9.33 -17.79
CA HIS A 109 26.13 8.56 -18.27
C HIS A 109 26.25 7.21 -17.57
N GLN A 110 26.13 7.17 -16.24
CA GLN A 110 26.22 5.94 -15.44
C GLN A 110 25.11 4.93 -15.77
N GLU A 111 23.86 5.39 -15.94
CA GLU A 111 22.73 4.53 -16.35
C GLU A 111 22.94 3.96 -17.77
N ARG A 112 23.45 4.77 -18.72
CA ARG A 112 23.78 4.29 -20.08
C ARG A 112 24.91 3.26 -20.09
N VAL A 113 25.97 3.48 -19.30
CA VAL A 113 27.07 2.50 -19.14
C VAL A 113 26.58 1.23 -18.46
N SER A 114 25.69 1.35 -17.47
CA SER A 114 25.03 0.21 -16.81
C SER A 114 24.24 -0.64 -17.80
N LEU A 115 23.43 -0.02 -18.66
CA LEU A 115 22.66 -0.75 -19.68
C LEU A 115 23.57 -1.48 -20.68
N VAL A 116 24.63 -0.83 -21.18
CA VAL A 116 25.57 -1.48 -22.12
C VAL A 116 26.24 -2.69 -21.46
N ASN A 117 26.79 -2.53 -20.26
CA ASN A 117 27.39 -3.63 -19.49
C ASN A 117 26.40 -4.79 -19.23
N MET A 118 25.11 -4.49 -19.07
CA MET A 118 24.06 -5.48 -18.90
C MET A 118 23.79 -6.23 -20.21
N LEU A 119 23.65 -5.53 -21.34
CA LEU A 119 23.46 -6.15 -22.65
C LEU A 119 24.67 -7.00 -23.05
N ASP A 120 25.90 -6.53 -22.83
CA ASP A 120 27.13 -7.29 -23.07
C ASP A 120 27.17 -8.60 -22.27
N LEU A 121 26.69 -8.59 -21.02
CA LEU A 121 26.51 -9.79 -20.21
C LEU A 121 25.48 -10.75 -20.85
N LEU A 122 24.32 -10.26 -21.30
CA LEU A 122 23.31 -11.12 -21.95
C LEU A 122 23.86 -11.76 -23.23
N SER A 123 24.55 -10.99 -24.06
CA SER A 123 25.24 -11.46 -25.27
C SER A 123 26.23 -12.59 -24.94
N ALA A 124 27.12 -12.38 -23.96
CA ALA A 124 28.09 -13.37 -23.52
C ALA A 124 27.46 -14.65 -22.91
N LEU A 125 26.25 -14.57 -22.35
CA LEU A 125 25.49 -15.71 -21.84
C LEU A 125 24.85 -16.55 -22.96
N VAL A 126 24.45 -15.92 -24.06
CA VAL A 126 23.92 -16.59 -25.27
C VAL A 126 25.07 -17.21 -26.09
N GLU A 127 26.17 -16.48 -26.23
CA GLU A 127 27.35 -16.88 -27.03
C GLU A 127 28.26 -17.90 -26.33
N THR A 128 28.05 -18.15 -25.03
CA THR A 128 28.75 -19.21 -24.28
C THR A 128 28.57 -20.56 -25.00
N PRO A 129 29.66 -21.27 -25.39
CA PRO A 129 29.55 -22.50 -26.18
C PRO A 129 28.68 -23.57 -25.52
N GLY A 130 27.64 -24.01 -26.24
CA GLY A 130 26.67 -25.00 -25.77
C GLY A 130 25.57 -24.44 -24.86
N SER A 131 25.47 -23.12 -24.67
CA SER A 131 24.44 -22.46 -23.87
C SER A 131 23.02 -22.85 -24.31
N ARG A 132 22.13 -22.97 -23.33
CA ARG A 132 20.68 -23.18 -23.53
C ARG A 132 19.84 -21.99 -23.07
N VAL A 133 20.49 -20.87 -22.79
CA VAL A 133 19.85 -19.60 -22.40
C VAL A 133 19.49 -18.81 -23.65
N LYS A 134 18.28 -18.25 -23.69
CA LYS A 134 17.86 -17.24 -24.66
C LYS A 134 17.24 -16.06 -23.93
N PHE A 135 17.40 -14.87 -24.50
CA PHE A 135 16.68 -13.67 -24.08
C PHE A 135 15.71 -13.23 -25.17
N ILE A 136 14.54 -12.74 -24.76
CA ILE A 136 13.61 -11.98 -25.60
C ILE A 136 13.57 -10.59 -24.99
N ILE A 137 14.08 -9.59 -25.72
CA ILE A 137 14.16 -8.20 -25.25
C ILE A 137 13.05 -7.41 -25.96
N LEU A 138 12.20 -6.77 -25.16
CA LEU A 138 11.17 -5.85 -25.62
C LEU A 138 11.55 -4.44 -25.13
N SER A 139 11.58 -3.50 -26.06
CA SER A 139 11.86 -2.09 -25.79
C SER A 139 11.25 -1.20 -26.88
N ARG A 140 11.14 0.10 -26.59
CA ARG A 140 11.05 1.13 -27.64
C ARG A 140 12.33 1.13 -28.48
N LEU A 141 12.24 1.69 -29.69
CA LEU A 141 13.41 1.88 -30.58
C LEU A 141 14.35 2.93 -29.98
N GLN A 142 15.46 2.48 -29.39
CA GLN A 142 16.46 3.34 -28.76
C GLN A 142 17.85 3.08 -29.39
N PRO A 143 18.55 4.10 -29.93
CA PRO A 143 19.82 3.89 -30.67
C PRO A 143 20.98 3.28 -29.86
N SER A 144 20.88 3.22 -28.53
CA SER A 144 21.79 2.47 -27.65
C SER A 144 21.52 0.96 -27.73
N ILE A 145 20.27 0.55 -27.52
CA ILE A 145 19.82 -0.84 -27.55
C ILE A 145 19.94 -1.41 -28.96
N GLU A 146 19.48 -0.66 -29.97
CA GLU A 146 19.56 -1.03 -31.39
C GLU A 146 21.01 -1.31 -31.81
N ARG A 147 21.96 -0.47 -31.41
CA ARG A 147 23.38 -0.65 -31.72
C ARG A 147 23.97 -1.89 -31.04
N ALA A 148 23.69 -2.06 -29.74
CA ALA A 148 24.18 -3.19 -28.95
C ALA A 148 23.60 -4.54 -29.41
N LEU A 149 22.37 -4.56 -29.94
CA LEU A 149 21.66 -5.76 -30.39
C LEU A 149 21.54 -5.85 -31.92
N SER A 150 22.33 -5.08 -32.66
CA SER A 150 22.32 -5.00 -34.14
C SER A 150 22.68 -6.31 -34.85
N GLN A 151 23.26 -7.27 -34.12
CA GLN A 151 23.70 -8.58 -34.60
C GLN A 151 22.71 -9.73 -34.36
N TYR A 152 21.56 -9.47 -33.72
CA TYR A 152 20.54 -10.49 -33.41
C TYR A 152 19.24 -10.28 -34.20
N ASP A 153 18.37 -11.29 -34.22
CA ASP A 153 17.05 -11.21 -34.85
C ASP A 153 16.17 -10.11 -34.19
N GLN A 154 15.58 -9.23 -34.99
CA GLN A 154 14.75 -8.12 -34.53
C GLN A 154 13.32 -8.21 -35.09
N VAL A 155 12.31 -7.90 -34.27
CA VAL A 155 10.89 -7.90 -34.65
C VAL A 155 10.27 -6.53 -34.37
N ILE A 156 10.10 -5.72 -35.42
CA ILE A 156 9.44 -4.41 -35.32
C ILE A 156 7.92 -4.61 -35.34
N LEU A 157 7.29 -4.56 -34.17
CA LEU A 157 5.85 -4.83 -34.00
C LEU A 157 4.96 -3.91 -34.86
N GLU A 158 5.37 -2.66 -35.09
CA GLU A 158 4.65 -1.71 -35.97
C GLU A 158 4.41 -2.32 -37.37
N CYS A 159 5.40 -3.01 -37.93
CA CYS A 159 5.29 -3.67 -39.24
C CYS A 159 4.42 -4.94 -39.20
N MET A 160 4.27 -5.57 -38.03
CA MET A 160 3.59 -6.87 -37.85
C MET A 160 2.12 -6.73 -37.43
N ASN A 161 1.75 -5.65 -36.75
CA ASN A 161 0.42 -5.42 -36.13
C ASN A 161 -0.77 -5.34 -37.12
N GLY A 162 -0.54 -5.42 -38.44
CA GLY A 162 -1.54 -5.16 -39.48
C GLY A 162 -2.82 -6.02 -39.37
N GLU A 163 -2.67 -7.33 -39.11
CA GLU A 163 -3.84 -8.20 -38.92
C GLU A 163 -4.64 -7.86 -37.66
N ASP A 164 -3.97 -7.55 -36.56
CA ASP A 164 -4.63 -7.29 -35.28
C ASP A 164 -5.29 -5.90 -35.28
N ILE A 165 -4.70 -4.94 -35.99
CA ILE A 165 -5.37 -3.70 -36.39
C ILE A 165 -6.62 -4.00 -37.22
N GLU A 166 -6.58 -4.89 -38.22
CA GLU A 166 -7.78 -5.27 -38.97
C GLU A 166 -8.86 -5.89 -38.06
N LYS A 167 -8.47 -6.76 -37.11
CA LYS A 167 -9.38 -7.39 -36.13
C LYS A 167 -9.98 -6.36 -35.18
N ILE A 168 -9.18 -5.43 -34.66
CA ILE A 168 -9.58 -4.34 -33.75
C ILE A 168 -10.52 -3.36 -34.46
N VAL A 169 -10.16 -2.86 -35.65
CA VAL A 169 -11.03 -1.97 -36.44
C VAL A 169 -12.36 -2.66 -36.76
N LYS A 170 -12.35 -3.95 -37.15
CA LYS A 170 -13.57 -4.72 -37.41
C LYS A 170 -14.49 -4.83 -36.20
N ALA A 171 -13.93 -4.95 -34.99
CA ALA A 171 -14.70 -4.95 -33.76
C ALA A 171 -15.25 -3.55 -33.44
N ASN A 172 -14.39 -2.52 -33.53
CA ASN A 172 -14.70 -1.13 -33.22
C ASN A 172 -15.81 -0.56 -34.12
N VAL A 173 -15.74 -0.80 -35.44
CA VAL A 173 -16.75 -0.37 -36.42
C VAL A 173 -18.12 -1.02 -36.15
N ARG A 174 -18.17 -2.26 -35.65
CA ARG A 174 -19.42 -2.92 -35.21
C ARG A 174 -20.01 -2.34 -33.91
N VAL A 175 -19.18 -1.72 -33.07
CA VAL A 175 -19.65 -1.02 -31.85
C VAL A 175 -20.20 0.35 -32.23
N LEU A 176 -19.49 1.10 -33.09
CA LEU A 176 -20.01 2.34 -33.70
C LEU A 176 -21.33 2.10 -34.43
N GLU A 177 -21.41 1.05 -35.26
CA GLU A 177 -22.63 0.65 -35.97
C GLU A 177 -23.84 0.52 -35.04
N LYS A 178 -23.66 -0.14 -33.89
CA LYS A 178 -24.76 -0.41 -32.93
C LYS A 178 -25.13 0.79 -32.06
N VAL A 179 -24.16 1.60 -31.64
CA VAL A 179 -24.43 2.85 -30.90
C VAL A 179 -25.19 3.85 -31.78
N MET A 180 -24.96 3.84 -33.10
CA MET A 180 -25.74 4.64 -34.05
C MET A 180 -27.14 4.06 -34.33
N GLU A 181 -27.36 2.76 -34.13
CA GLU A 181 -28.69 2.12 -34.28
C GLU A 181 -29.54 2.18 -33.00
N SER A 182 -28.92 2.30 -31.83
CA SER A 182 -29.61 2.48 -30.54
C SER A 182 -28.76 3.36 -29.59
N PRO A 183 -28.99 4.68 -29.58
CA PRO A 183 -28.25 5.60 -28.70
C PRO A 183 -28.57 5.43 -27.21
N ASP A 184 -29.81 5.04 -26.89
CA ASP A 184 -30.34 4.97 -25.53
C ASP A 184 -30.04 3.65 -24.79
N ASP A 185 -29.62 2.60 -25.51
CA ASP A 185 -29.28 1.31 -24.89
C ASP A 185 -27.82 1.29 -24.41
N ASP A 186 -27.61 0.72 -23.22
CA ASP A 186 -26.29 0.53 -22.60
C ASP A 186 -25.56 -0.67 -23.27
N THR A 187 -25.82 -0.91 -24.56
CA THR A 187 -25.45 -2.10 -25.38
C THR A 187 -23.96 -2.37 -25.34
N PHE A 188 -23.16 -1.32 -25.18
CA PHE A 188 -21.71 -1.37 -25.05
C PHE A 188 -21.28 -2.45 -24.04
N LYS A 189 -22.00 -2.60 -22.92
CA LYS A 189 -21.81 -3.67 -21.92
C LYS A 189 -22.06 -5.07 -22.48
N SER A 190 -23.12 -5.27 -23.26
CA SER A 190 -23.51 -6.60 -23.78
C SER A 190 -22.55 -7.08 -24.88
N LEU A 191 -22.04 -6.17 -25.70
CA LEU A 191 -21.09 -6.45 -26.77
C LEU A 191 -19.70 -6.84 -26.24
N LEU A 192 -19.24 -6.18 -25.19
CA LEU A 192 -17.98 -6.55 -24.52
C LEU A 192 -18.12 -7.86 -23.73
N ARG A 193 -19.30 -8.14 -23.13
CA ARG A 193 -19.62 -9.44 -22.53
C ARG A 193 -19.72 -10.60 -23.54
N GLN A 194 -19.96 -10.34 -24.82
CA GLN A 194 -19.86 -11.36 -25.87
C GLN A 194 -18.40 -11.69 -26.26
N ARG A 195 -17.42 -10.88 -25.84
CA ARG A 195 -16.00 -11.07 -26.16
C ARG A 195 -15.31 -12.10 -25.24
N SER A 196 -15.85 -12.36 -24.04
CA SER A 196 -15.24 -13.19 -22.98
C SER A 196 -15.66 -14.67 -22.97
N GLY A 197 -15.92 -15.26 -24.14
CA GLY A 197 -15.73 -16.71 -24.35
C GLY A 197 -16.68 -17.70 -23.66
N ARG A 198 -17.79 -17.28 -23.02
CA ARG A 198 -18.84 -18.22 -22.54
C ARG A 198 -20.09 -18.20 -23.41
N ALA A 199 -20.38 -19.32 -24.04
CA ALA A 199 -21.60 -19.53 -24.82
C ALA A 199 -22.83 -19.62 -23.90
N ALA A 200 -23.59 -18.53 -23.80
CA ALA A 200 -24.90 -18.54 -23.17
C ALA A 200 -25.88 -19.36 -24.01
N LEU A 201 -26.53 -20.36 -23.40
CA LEU A 201 -27.57 -21.14 -24.05
C LEU A 201 -28.76 -20.25 -24.47
N PRO A 202 -29.36 -20.46 -25.65
CA PRO A 202 -30.43 -19.59 -26.14
C PRO A 202 -31.73 -19.81 -25.36
N SER A 203 -32.06 -18.85 -24.49
CA SER A 203 -33.36 -18.79 -23.81
C SER A 203 -34.52 -18.77 -24.82
N ARG A 204 -35.37 -19.81 -24.79
CA ARG A 204 -36.57 -19.94 -25.64
C ARG A 204 -37.61 -18.87 -25.30
N SER A 205 -37.50 -17.70 -25.92
CA SER A 205 -38.61 -16.73 -25.97
C SER A 205 -39.72 -17.27 -26.87
N ARG A 206 -40.97 -17.25 -26.38
CA ARG A 206 -42.16 -17.63 -27.16
C ARG A 206 -42.57 -16.48 -28.08
N GLN A 207 -42.41 -16.67 -29.39
CA GLN A 207 -43.02 -15.76 -30.38
C GLN A 207 -44.54 -15.99 -30.42
N PHE A 208 -45.30 -14.91 -30.26
CA PHE A 208 -46.71 -14.88 -30.65
C PHE A 208 -46.81 -14.46 -32.12
N PRO A 209 -47.68 -15.09 -32.94
CA PRO A 209 -47.90 -14.68 -34.32
C PRO A 209 -48.81 -13.45 -34.38
N THR A 210 -48.33 -12.35 -34.96
CA THR A 210 -49.16 -11.21 -35.40
C THR A 210 -49.19 -11.16 -36.93
N HIS A 211 -50.30 -10.65 -37.47
CA HIS A 211 -50.72 -10.99 -38.83
C HIS A 211 -50.00 -10.24 -39.96
N THR A 212 -49.97 -10.91 -41.11
CA THR A 212 -49.48 -10.43 -42.42
C THR A 212 -50.12 -9.12 -42.86
N GLY A 213 -49.29 -8.13 -43.25
CA GLY A 213 -49.76 -6.90 -43.88
C GLY A 213 -48.67 -6.16 -44.67
N VAL A 214 -49.05 -5.62 -45.84
CA VAL A 214 -48.32 -4.62 -46.65
C VAL A 214 -46.92 -5.04 -47.20
N SER A 215 -46.90 -5.99 -48.12
CA SER A 215 -45.80 -6.09 -49.10
C SER A 215 -45.82 -4.91 -50.09
N LYS A 216 -45.03 -3.87 -49.82
CA LYS A 216 -44.56 -2.90 -50.84
C LYS A 216 -43.33 -2.07 -50.45
N SER A 217 -42.98 -1.99 -49.17
CA SER A 217 -41.80 -1.23 -48.68
C SER A 217 -40.53 -2.08 -48.55
N THR A 218 -40.11 -2.75 -49.64
CA THR A 218 -38.94 -3.67 -49.62
C THR A 218 -37.76 -3.17 -50.44
N ARG A 219 -37.97 -2.31 -51.45
CA ARG A 219 -36.86 -1.73 -52.25
C ARG A 219 -36.12 -0.61 -51.50
N MET A 220 -36.85 0.35 -50.92
CA MET A 220 -36.30 1.50 -50.18
C MET A 220 -35.29 1.08 -49.08
N PHE A 221 -35.62 0.05 -48.30
CA PHE A 221 -34.76 -0.47 -47.22
C PHE A 221 -33.54 -1.25 -47.71
N GLY A 222 -33.57 -1.80 -48.93
CA GLY A 222 -32.43 -2.50 -49.54
C GLY A 222 -31.29 -1.53 -49.87
N GLU A 223 -31.63 -0.38 -50.47
CA GLU A 223 -30.66 0.65 -50.85
C GLU A 223 -30.03 1.32 -49.62
N THR A 224 -30.79 1.55 -48.54
CA THR A 224 -30.24 2.06 -47.27
C THR A 224 -29.25 1.07 -46.65
N LYS A 225 -29.56 -0.23 -46.65
CA LYS A 225 -28.64 -1.26 -46.11
C LYS A 225 -27.37 -1.39 -46.95
N ALA A 226 -27.47 -1.34 -48.27
CA ALA A 226 -26.32 -1.37 -49.17
C ALA A 226 -25.42 -0.12 -48.97
N ARG A 227 -26.01 1.07 -48.89
CA ARG A 227 -25.29 2.32 -48.61
C ARG A 227 -24.62 2.30 -47.24
N LYS A 228 -25.32 1.88 -46.18
CA LYS A 228 -24.76 1.67 -44.83
C LYS A 228 -23.51 0.78 -44.87
N SER A 229 -23.61 -0.39 -45.51
CA SER A 229 -22.51 -1.35 -45.60
C SER A 229 -21.30 -0.80 -46.36
N LYS A 230 -21.52 0.05 -47.37
CA LYS A 230 -20.45 0.73 -48.11
C LYS A 230 -19.72 1.76 -47.25
N GLU A 231 -20.45 2.69 -46.63
CA GLU A 231 -19.84 3.73 -45.78
C GLU A 231 -19.05 3.12 -44.61
N LEU A 232 -19.54 2.03 -44.00
CA LEU A 232 -18.83 1.31 -42.94
C LEU A 232 -17.56 0.58 -43.43
N SER A 233 -17.53 0.09 -44.68
CA SER A 233 -16.31 -0.45 -45.29
C SER A 233 -15.27 0.66 -45.50
N GLU A 234 -15.69 1.79 -46.05
CA GLU A 234 -14.79 2.92 -46.31
C GLU A 234 -14.26 3.57 -45.00
N ILE A 235 -15.02 3.55 -43.91
CA ILE A 235 -14.54 3.89 -42.55
C ILE A 235 -13.48 2.88 -42.08
N ARG A 236 -13.74 1.57 -42.24
CA ARG A 236 -12.82 0.49 -41.86
C ARG A 236 -11.50 0.57 -42.62
N GLU A 237 -11.56 0.76 -43.94
CA GLU A 237 -10.41 0.90 -44.83
C GLU A 237 -9.59 2.14 -44.49
N TYR A 238 -10.23 3.26 -44.17
CA TYR A 238 -9.53 4.48 -43.71
C TYR A 238 -8.76 4.24 -42.41
N LEU A 239 -9.40 3.63 -41.41
CA LEU A 239 -8.79 3.34 -40.12
C LEU A 239 -7.60 2.37 -40.25
N ILE A 240 -7.72 1.29 -41.03
CA ILE A 240 -6.62 0.35 -41.26
C ILE A 240 -5.45 1.06 -42.00
N LYS A 241 -5.76 1.82 -43.05
CA LYS A 241 -4.75 2.53 -43.86
C LYS A 241 -3.96 3.59 -43.08
N HIS A 242 -4.59 4.25 -42.11
CA HIS A 242 -3.97 5.33 -41.34
C HIS A 242 -3.50 4.91 -39.94
N ALA A 243 -3.68 3.64 -39.55
CA ALA A 243 -3.17 3.14 -38.27
C ALA A 243 -1.64 3.09 -38.17
N GLN A 244 -0.92 2.94 -39.29
CA GLN A 244 0.55 2.88 -39.35
C GLN A 244 1.17 1.92 -38.31
N GLY A 245 0.55 0.76 -38.06
CA GLY A 245 1.03 -0.20 -37.04
C GLY A 245 0.72 0.18 -35.58
N ILE A 246 0.25 1.40 -35.31
CA ILE A 246 0.00 1.95 -33.98
C ILE A 246 -1.43 1.61 -33.53
N ILE A 247 -1.59 0.51 -32.79
CA ILE A 247 -2.87 0.11 -32.17
C ILE A 247 -3.44 1.22 -31.28
N LEU A 248 -2.60 1.96 -30.55
CA LEU A 248 -3.02 3.06 -29.67
C LEU A 248 -3.83 4.12 -30.43
N TRP A 249 -3.36 4.58 -31.60
CA TRP A 249 -4.05 5.57 -32.43
C TRP A 249 -5.46 5.08 -32.84
N VAL A 250 -5.58 3.81 -33.23
CA VAL A 250 -6.87 3.19 -33.57
C VAL A 250 -7.83 3.19 -32.37
N THR A 251 -7.33 2.93 -31.17
CA THR A 251 -8.17 2.97 -29.96
C THR A 251 -8.55 4.39 -29.56
N THR A 252 -7.64 5.35 -29.64
CA THR A 252 -7.89 6.77 -29.34
C THR A 252 -8.90 7.38 -30.29
N ILE A 253 -8.76 7.17 -31.61
CA ILE A 253 -9.77 7.63 -32.59
C ILE A 253 -11.12 6.93 -32.36
N ASN A 254 -11.16 5.63 -32.07
CA ASN A 254 -12.44 4.98 -31.80
C ASN A 254 -13.13 5.52 -30.53
N ARG A 255 -12.37 5.83 -29.47
CA ARG A 255 -12.90 6.50 -28.26
C ARG A 255 -13.48 7.88 -28.62
N GLU A 256 -12.79 8.67 -29.43
CA GLU A 256 -13.23 10.00 -29.87
C GLU A 256 -14.47 9.94 -30.81
N LEU A 257 -14.51 9.02 -31.77
CA LEU A 257 -15.69 8.79 -32.60
C LEU A 257 -16.90 8.38 -31.76
N LEU A 258 -16.74 7.49 -30.77
CA LEU A 258 -17.81 7.08 -29.86
C LEU A 258 -18.30 8.23 -28.96
N LYS A 259 -17.38 9.09 -28.49
CA LYS A 259 -17.71 10.33 -27.75
C LYS A 259 -18.55 11.28 -28.61
N ARG A 260 -18.16 11.50 -29.88
CA ARG A 260 -18.93 12.34 -30.82
C ARG A 260 -20.32 11.76 -31.12
N VAL A 261 -20.40 10.47 -31.45
CA VAL A 261 -21.68 9.77 -31.74
C VAL A 261 -22.63 9.75 -30.53
N ARG A 262 -22.13 9.77 -29.30
CA ARG A 262 -22.95 9.89 -28.09
C ARG A 262 -23.45 11.32 -27.84
N LYS A 263 -22.78 12.35 -28.35
CA LYS A 263 -23.18 13.77 -28.19
C LYS A 263 -24.10 14.27 -29.31
N ASN A 264 -24.01 13.71 -30.52
CA ASN A 264 -24.82 14.16 -31.67
C ASN A 264 -25.28 12.98 -32.53
N THR A 265 -26.47 13.09 -33.14
CA THR A 265 -26.95 12.17 -34.17
C THR A 265 -26.15 12.35 -35.47
N PHE A 266 -25.49 11.29 -35.96
CA PHE A 266 -24.75 11.30 -37.22
C PHE A 266 -25.34 10.30 -38.22
N THR A 267 -25.34 10.64 -39.51
CA THR A 267 -25.33 9.65 -40.58
C THR A 267 -23.92 9.06 -40.76
N TYR A 268 -23.82 7.86 -41.34
CA TYR A 268 -22.51 7.24 -41.63
C TYR A 268 -21.63 8.08 -42.57
N ALA A 269 -22.22 8.91 -43.44
CA ALA A 269 -21.49 9.81 -44.33
C ALA A 269 -20.88 11.00 -43.56
N GLU A 270 -21.59 11.54 -42.58
CA GLU A 270 -21.08 12.62 -41.71
C GLU A 270 -20.04 12.09 -40.72
N LEU A 271 -20.25 10.92 -40.11
CA LEU A 271 -19.26 10.28 -39.23
C LEU A 271 -17.93 10.02 -39.98
N LYS A 272 -18.01 9.61 -41.25
CA LYS A 272 -16.86 9.44 -42.15
C LYS A 272 -16.21 10.76 -42.54
N ALA A 273 -16.99 11.85 -42.64
CA ALA A 273 -16.45 13.19 -42.85
C ALA A 273 -15.73 13.70 -41.59
N GLU A 274 -16.27 13.44 -40.40
CA GLU A 274 -15.61 13.71 -39.11
C GLU A 274 -14.32 12.93 -38.94
N LEU A 275 -14.32 11.62 -39.19
CA LEU A 275 -13.11 10.79 -39.18
C LEU A 275 -12.01 11.36 -40.09
N LYS A 276 -12.37 11.92 -41.25
CA LYS A 276 -11.40 12.56 -42.16
C LYS A 276 -10.85 13.90 -41.67
N LYS A 277 -11.48 14.53 -40.67
CA LYS A 277 -10.96 15.74 -39.97
C LYS A 277 -10.03 15.38 -38.80
N LEU A 278 -10.08 14.15 -38.29
CA LEU A 278 -9.23 13.72 -37.18
C LEU A 278 -7.76 13.59 -37.63
N PRO A 279 -6.79 14.06 -36.82
CA PRO A 279 -5.37 13.88 -37.10
C PRO A 279 -4.91 12.41 -37.24
N LYS A 280 -3.99 12.20 -38.19
CA LYS A 280 -3.39 10.88 -38.49
C LYS A 280 -2.25 10.51 -37.53
N GLU A 281 -1.69 11.48 -36.83
CA GLU A 281 -0.57 11.31 -35.91
C GLU A 281 -1.06 11.38 -34.47
N ILE A 282 -0.46 10.57 -33.58
CA ILE A 282 -0.90 10.47 -32.19
C ILE A 282 -0.68 11.78 -31.40
N GLY A 283 0.44 12.49 -31.62
CA GLY A 283 0.70 13.79 -31.01
C GLY A 283 -0.30 14.86 -31.47
N ALA A 284 -0.66 14.87 -32.76
CA ALA A 284 -1.69 15.76 -33.27
C ALA A 284 -3.11 15.42 -32.76
N MET A 285 -3.41 14.14 -32.50
CA MET A 285 -4.62 13.74 -31.77
C MET A 285 -4.60 14.27 -30.32
N TYR A 286 -3.47 14.20 -29.62
CA TYR A 286 -3.32 14.76 -28.27
C TYR A 286 -3.54 16.29 -28.23
N LYS A 287 -3.00 17.05 -29.20
CA LYS A 287 -3.31 18.48 -29.39
C LYS A 287 -4.80 18.76 -29.53
N LEU A 288 -5.50 17.96 -30.34
CA LEU A 288 -6.94 18.11 -30.54
C LEU A 288 -7.71 17.85 -29.23
N ILE A 289 -7.34 16.80 -28.49
CA ILE A 289 -7.96 16.46 -27.20
C ILE A 289 -7.74 17.57 -26.18
N VAL A 290 -6.51 18.06 -25.99
CA VAL A 290 -6.22 19.19 -25.09
C VAL A 290 -7.02 20.43 -25.49
N LYS A 291 -7.06 20.77 -26.78
CA LYS A 291 -7.82 21.92 -27.27
C LYS A 291 -9.33 21.77 -27.02
N GLU A 292 -9.89 20.56 -27.10
CA GLU A 292 -11.29 20.32 -26.75
C GLU A 292 -11.53 20.41 -25.22
N LEU A 293 -10.61 19.91 -24.40
CA LEU A 293 -10.67 20.01 -22.94
C LEU A 293 -10.63 21.48 -22.48
N SER A 294 -9.59 22.24 -22.86
CA SER A 294 -9.45 23.67 -22.53
C SER A 294 -10.52 24.59 -23.14
N ALA A 295 -11.37 24.08 -24.03
CA ALA A 295 -12.52 24.80 -24.58
C ALA A 295 -13.88 24.37 -23.96
N CYS A 296 -13.89 23.35 -23.12
CA CYS A 296 -15.07 22.86 -22.41
C CYS A 296 -14.99 23.03 -20.88
N HIS A 297 -13.79 23.09 -20.30
CA HIS A 297 -13.59 23.31 -18.87
C HIS A 297 -13.75 24.78 -18.48
N ASP A 298 -14.24 24.99 -17.26
CA ASP A 298 -14.06 26.25 -16.53
C ASP A 298 -12.66 26.28 -15.85
N PRO A 299 -12.28 27.38 -15.16
CA PRO A 299 -10.98 27.45 -14.49
C PRO A 299 -10.77 26.41 -13.38
N GLU A 300 -11.82 25.96 -12.70
CA GLU A 300 -11.73 25.00 -11.60
C GLU A 300 -11.51 23.58 -12.15
N ASP A 301 -12.26 23.18 -13.17
CA ASP A 301 -12.05 21.93 -13.90
C ASP A 301 -10.68 21.90 -14.61
N THR A 302 -10.20 23.04 -15.12
CA THR A 302 -8.85 23.16 -15.68
C THR A 302 -7.78 22.88 -14.62
N ILE A 303 -7.93 23.45 -13.41
CA ILE A 303 -7.00 23.21 -12.28
C ILE A 303 -7.07 21.74 -11.82
N LYS A 304 -8.28 21.15 -11.72
CA LYS A 304 -8.46 19.73 -11.39
C LYS A 304 -7.78 18.82 -12.41
N ALA A 305 -8.01 19.03 -13.71
CA ALA A 305 -7.41 18.26 -14.78
C ALA A 305 -5.87 18.37 -14.79
N TRP A 306 -5.34 19.59 -14.63
CA TRP A 306 -3.90 19.82 -14.45
C TRP A 306 -3.35 19.08 -13.21
N ARG A 307 -4.04 19.13 -12.07
CA ARG A 307 -3.65 18.42 -10.84
C ARG A 307 -3.63 16.90 -11.05
N VAL A 308 -4.59 16.32 -11.77
CA VAL A 308 -4.55 14.88 -12.12
C VAL A 308 -3.32 14.57 -12.96
N PHE A 309 -3.02 15.33 -14.02
CA PHE A 309 -1.84 15.08 -14.85
C PHE A 309 -0.54 15.17 -14.03
N THR A 310 -0.41 16.22 -13.21
CA THR A 310 0.71 16.41 -12.28
C THR A 310 0.88 15.23 -11.32
N TRP A 311 -0.16 14.83 -10.60
CA TRP A 311 -0.07 13.72 -9.64
C TRP A 311 0.15 12.36 -10.31
N VAL A 312 -0.53 12.07 -11.41
CA VAL A 312 -0.35 10.81 -12.15
C VAL A 312 1.04 10.72 -12.78
N MET A 313 1.68 11.83 -13.16
CA MET A 313 3.07 11.84 -13.62
C MET A 313 4.07 11.67 -12.47
N ALA A 314 3.92 12.37 -11.34
CA ALA A 314 4.79 12.17 -10.18
C ALA A 314 4.72 10.73 -9.63
N ALA A 315 3.53 10.10 -9.71
CA ALA A 315 3.32 8.70 -9.40
C ALA A 315 4.06 7.71 -10.35
N THR A 316 4.57 8.17 -11.51
CA THR A 316 5.41 7.32 -12.38
C THR A 316 6.86 7.19 -11.91
N GLU A 317 7.35 8.06 -11.01
CA GLU A 317 8.72 8.02 -10.48
C GLU A 317 8.79 7.67 -8.98
N THR A 318 7.64 7.62 -8.28
CA THR A 318 7.58 7.48 -6.81
C THR A 318 6.84 6.21 -6.36
N LYS A 319 5.50 6.24 -6.33
CA LYS A 319 4.61 5.11 -6.01
C LYS A 319 3.45 5.10 -7.01
N PRO A 320 3.03 3.94 -7.55
CA PRO A 320 1.81 3.85 -8.34
C PRO A 320 0.59 4.32 -7.52
N MET A 321 -0.08 5.37 -7.98
CA MET A 321 -1.25 5.95 -7.34
C MET A 321 -2.52 5.14 -7.65
N THR A 322 -3.41 5.02 -6.67
CA THR A 322 -4.70 4.33 -6.77
C THR A 322 -5.87 5.31 -6.94
N ALA A 323 -7.01 4.80 -7.44
CA ALA A 323 -8.22 5.58 -7.67
C ALA A 323 -8.71 6.32 -6.40
N ILE A 324 -8.59 5.70 -5.22
CA ILE A 324 -8.99 6.29 -3.95
C ILE A 324 -8.02 7.37 -3.44
N GLU A 325 -6.72 7.22 -3.69
CA GLU A 325 -5.73 8.26 -3.38
C GLU A 325 -5.96 9.50 -4.27
N LEU A 326 -6.19 9.34 -5.59
CA LEU A 326 -6.48 10.48 -6.48
C LEU A 326 -7.84 11.15 -6.17
N PHE A 327 -8.83 10.37 -5.75
CA PHE A 327 -10.14 10.88 -5.33
C PHE A 327 -10.02 11.92 -4.21
N GLU A 328 -9.08 11.72 -3.29
CA GLU A 328 -8.79 12.67 -2.22
C GLU A 328 -7.78 13.77 -2.62
N VAL A 329 -6.83 13.49 -3.52
CA VAL A 329 -5.99 14.54 -4.15
C VAL A 329 -6.83 15.65 -4.79
N LEU A 330 -7.94 15.28 -5.44
CA LEU A 330 -8.87 16.24 -6.04
C LEU A 330 -9.61 17.10 -5.00
N ALA A 331 -9.68 16.65 -3.74
CA ALA A 331 -10.29 17.37 -2.63
C ALA A 331 -9.29 18.27 -1.85
N ILE A 332 -7.99 18.26 -2.19
CA ILE A 332 -7.00 19.14 -1.55
C ILE A 332 -7.36 20.60 -1.88
N PRO A 333 -7.64 21.46 -0.88
CA PRO A 333 -8.00 22.85 -1.14
C PRO A 333 -6.83 23.63 -1.77
N ILE A 334 -7.17 24.66 -2.54
CA ILE A 334 -6.19 25.52 -3.23
C ILE A 334 -5.67 26.59 -2.27
N ASP A 335 -6.57 27.29 -1.58
CA ASP A 335 -6.22 28.22 -0.49
C ASP A 335 -6.21 27.49 0.86
N LEU A 336 -5.20 27.76 1.67
CA LEU A 336 -4.97 27.12 2.97
C LEU A 336 -5.65 27.87 4.13
N GLU A 337 -5.72 29.20 4.08
CA GLU A 337 -6.29 29.99 5.17
C GLU A 337 -7.82 29.88 5.17
N ASP A 338 -8.44 29.91 3.98
CA ASP A 338 -9.87 29.58 3.81
C ASP A 338 -10.16 28.15 4.28
N ALA A 339 -9.32 27.18 3.91
CA ALA A 339 -9.48 25.77 4.30
C ALA A 339 -9.45 25.55 5.83
N ILE A 340 -8.56 26.25 6.53
CA ILE A 340 -8.46 26.18 8.00
C ILE A 340 -9.57 27.01 8.67
N GLY A 341 -10.25 27.90 7.93
CA GLY A 341 -11.38 28.70 8.40
C GLY A 341 -12.74 28.00 8.43
N PHE A 342 -12.91 26.85 7.74
CA PHE A 342 -14.21 26.17 7.66
C PHE A 342 -14.65 25.51 8.98
N THR A 343 -15.97 25.38 9.14
CA THR A 343 -16.61 24.65 10.24
C THR A 343 -16.69 23.14 10.00
N SER A 344 -16.82 22.74 8.74
CA SER A 344 -16.80 21.36 8.25
C SER A 344 -15.46 21.00 7.63
N ASP A 345 -15.14 19.70 7.57
CA ASP A 345 -13.89 19.20 6.98
C ASP A 345 -13.79 19.56 5.48
N PRO A 346 -12.81 20.39 5.05
CA PRO A 346 -12.66 20.79 3.65
C PRO A 346 -12.20 19.63 2.74
N ILE A 347 -11.50 18.62 3.27
CA ILE A 347 -11.09 17.44 2.49
C ILE A 347 -12.32 16.56 2.28
N SER A 348 -13.05 16.22 3.34
CA SER A 348 -14.23 15.34 3.22
C SER A 348 -15.36 15.98 2.41
N SER A 349 -15.54 17.31 2.49
CA SER A 349 -16.54 18.07 1.72
C SER A 349 -16.08 18.48 0.32
N GLY A 350 -14.77 18.60 0.07
CA GLY A 350 -14.20 18.88 -1.26
C GLY A 350 -14.15 17.68 -2.21
N ARG A 351 -14.48 16.47 -1.73
CA ARG A 351 -14.54 15.25 -2.54
C ARG A 351 -15.60 15.32 -3.64
N MET A 352 -15.28 14.76 -4.80
CA MET A 352 -16.20 14.66 -5.93
C MET A 352 -17.45 13.87 -5.55
N ALA A 353 -18.65 14.43 -5.75
CA ALA A 353 -19.91 13.75 -5.47
C ALA A 353 -20.14 12.56 -6.43
N VAL A 354 -19.76 11.35 -6.01
CA VAL A 354 -19.86 10.12 -6.80
C VAL A 354 -20.56 9.00 -6.04
N GLU A 355 -21.56 8.39 -6.66
CA GLU A 355 -22.28 7.21 -6.13
C GLU A 355 -21.52 5.90 -6.40
N SER A 356 -20.49 5.93 -7.26
CA SER A 356 -19.70 4.76 -7.62
C SER A 356 -18.34 5.11 -8.26
N TRP A 357 -17.37 4.19 -8.14
CA TRP A 357 -16.09 4.26 -8.86
C TRP A 357 -16.24 4.30 -10.39
N LYS A 358 -17.36 3.80 -10.92
CA LYS A 358 -17.73 3.95 -12.34
C LYS A 358 -18.08 5.39 -12.70
N GLN A 359 -18.73 6.14 -11.80
CA GLN A 359 -18.98 7.57 -11.97
C GLN A 359 -17.68 8.37 -11.82
N PHE A 360 -16.83 8.04 -10.85
CA PHE A 360 -15.49 8.64 -10.72
C PHE A 360 -14.65 8.47 -12.00
N ARG A 361 -14.60 7.27 -12.59
CA ARG A 361 -13.91 7.02 -13.88
C ARG A 361 -14.56 7.70 -15.09
N ARG A 362 -15.82 8.14 -14.99
CA ARG A 362 -16.44 9.03 -16.00
C ARG A 362 -15.98 10.47 -15.77
N GLY A 363 -16.10 10.99 -14.55
CA GLY A 363 -15.61 12.33 -14.19
C GLY A 363 -14.13 12.54 -14.55
N LEU A 364 -13.26 11.56 -14.27
CA LEU A 364 -11.86 11.59 -14.72
C LEU A 364 -11.68 11.55 -16.24
N TYR A 365 -12.58 10.92 -17.00
CA TYR A 365 -12.54 10.95 -18.46
C TYR A 365 -13.07 12.28 -19.03
N ASP A 366 -14.00 12.93 -18.34
CA ASP A 366 -14.51 14.25 -18.73
C ASP A 366 -13.54 15.38 -18.32
N LEU A 367 -12.80 15.22 -17.22
CA LEU A 367 -11.68 16.09 -16.80
C LEU A 367 -10.41 15.87 -17.64
N CYS A 368 -9.96 14.63 -17.83
CA CYS A 368 -8.64 14.33 -18.40
C CYS A 368 -8.69 13.73 -19.81
N GLY A 369 -9.88 13.59 -20.41
CA GLY A 369 -10.05 12.90 -21.68
C GLY A 369 -9.56 11.44 -21.62
N PRO A 370 -9.12 10.87 -22.75
CA PRO A 370 -8.52 9.53 -22.78
C PRO A 370 -7.05 9.50 -22.32
N PHE A 371 -6.47 10.56 -21.76
CA PHE A 371 -5.05 10.58 -21.36
C PHE A 371 -4.78 9.73 -20.11
N VAL A 372 -5.74 9.63 -19.19
CA VAL A 372 -5.62 8.88 -17.93
C VAL A 372 -6.49 7.62 -17.99
N GLU A 373 -5.97 6.50 -17.51
CA GLU A 373 -6.72 5.26 -17.35
C GLU A 373 -6.52 4.62 -15.97
N ILE A 374 -7.51 3.82 -15.57
CA ILE A 374 -7.53 3.07 -14.32
C ILE A 374 -7.41 1.58 -14.65
N ILE A 375 -6.45 0.90 -14.05
CA ILE A 375 -6.07 -0.49 -14.31
C ILE A 375 -6.17 -1.33 -13.04
N SER A 376 -6.85 -2.47 -13.12
CA SER A 376 -6.80 -3.47 -12.04
C SER A 376 -5.40 -4.07 -11.93
N PRO A 377 -4.81 -4.16 -10.72
CA PRO A 377 -3.52 -4.83 -10.52
C PRO A 377 -3.50 -6.26 -11.06
N VAL A 378 -4.64 -6.96 -11.03
CA VAL A 378 -4.80 -8.34 -11.51
C VAL A 378 -4.96 -8.42 -13.04
N SER A 379 -5.51 -7.38 -13.69
CA SER A 379 -5.75 -7.38 -15.14
C SER A 379 -4.48 -7.36 -16.00
N ARG A 380 -3.29 -7.14 -15.42
CA ARG A 380 -2.02 -7.39 -16.14
C ARG A 380 -1.89 -8.84 -16.64
N ALA A 381 -2.66 -9.77 -16.08
CA ALA A 381 -2.73 -11.17 -16.50
C ALA A 381 -4.10 -11.60 -17.08
N SER A 382 -4.98 -10.67 -17.49
CA SER A 382 -6.36 -11.01 -17.90
C SER A 382 -6.85 -10.26 -19.14
N GLU A 383 -7.30 -11.01 -20.15
CA GLU A 383 -7.81 -10.51 -21.45
C GLU A 383 -9.16 -9.77 -21.39
N LEU A 384 -9.72 -9.53 -20.20
CA LEU A 384 -11.06 -8.95 -20.05
C LEU A 384 -11.07 -7.44 -20.35
N PRO A 385 -12.01 -6.94 -21.19
CA PRO A 385 -12.10 -5.52 -21.49
C PRO A 385 -12.34 -4.65 -20.24
N LEU A 386 -11.47 -3.66 -20.02
CA LEU A 386 -11.46 -2.66 -18.92
C LEU A 386 -12.75 -1.81 -18.73
N GLU A 387 -13.77 -2.05 -19.52
CA GLU A 387 -15.07 -1.36 -19.50
C GLU A 387 -16.22 -2.29 -19.05
N ALA A 388 -15.94 -3.59 -18.92
CA ALA A 388 -16.83 -4.61 -18.35
C ALA A 388 -16.44 -5.02 -16.91
N VAL A 389 -15.24 -4.64 -16.46
CA VAL A 389 -14.74 -4.82 -15.10
C VAL A 389 -15.30 -3.71 -14.20
N GLU A 390 -15.78 -4.05 -13.01
CA GLU A 390 -16.16 -3.07 -11.99
C GLU A 390 -14.89 -2.46 -11.39
N ILE A 391 -14.91 -1.15 -11.13
CA ILE A 391 -13.72 -0.42 -10.72
C ILE A 391 -13.65 -0.42 -9.21
N GLU A 392 -12.51 -0.85 -8.67
CA GLU A 392 -12.27 -0.93 -7.23
C GLU A 392 -11.34 0.22 -6.78
N PRO A 393 -11.47 0.72 -5.53
CA PRO A 393 -10.72 1.88 -5.05
C PRO A 393 -9.19 1.76 -5.19
N PHE A 394 -8.67 0.54 -5.07
CA PHE A 394 -7.25 0.21 -5.15
C PHE A 394 -6.75 -0.03 -6.59
N PHE A 395 -7.55 0.23 -7.63
CA PHE A 395 -7.06 0.16 -9.01
C PHE A 395 -6.09 1.31 -9.30
N ILE A 396 -5.02 1.00 -10.02
CA ILE A 396 -3.89 1.89 -10.28
C ILE A 396 -4.23 2.85 -11.42
N LEU A 397 -3.94 4.13 -11.23
CA LEU A 397 -3.98 5.15 -12.27
C LEU A 397 -2.68 5.20 -13.06
N GLN A 398 -2.80 5.48 -14.36
CA GLN A 398 -1.66 5.80 -15.20
C GLN A 398 -2.04 6.73 -16.36
N LEU A 399 -1.04 7.36 -16.96
CA LEU A 399 -1.16 7.83 -18.34
C LEU A 399 -1.22 6.62 -19.28
N ILE A 400 -2.07 6.69 -20.32
CA ILE A 400 -2.32 5.60 -21.27
C ILE A 400 -1.08 5.05 -21.98
N HIS A 401 -0.03 5.87 -22.12
CA HIS A 401 1.19 5.51 -22.82
C HIS A 401 2.29 6.53 -22.52
N GLN A 402 3.56 6.15 -22.70
CA GLN A 402 4.68 7.08 -22.54
C GLN A 402 4.56 8.31 -23.46
N THR A 403 4.06 8.15 -24.68
CA THR A 403 3.82 9.29 -25.60
C THR A 403 2.82 10.32 -25.07
N ALA A 404 1.97 9.99 -24.10
CA ALA A 404 1.12 10.97 -23.41
C ALA A 404 1.92 11.77 -22.36
N LYS A 405 2.88 11.15 -21.67
CA LYS A 405 3.82 11.81 -20.76
C LYS A 405 4.76 12.75 -21.53
N ASP A 406 5.33 12.26 -22.63
CA ASP A 406 6.18 13.04 -23.55
C ASP A 406 5.43 14.29 -24.07
N PHE A 407 4.15 14.11 -24.44
CA PHE A 407 3.30 15.22 -24.89
C PHE A 407 2.97 16.21 -23.76
N LEU A 408 2.63 15.75 -22.55
CA LEU A 408 2.33 16.63 -21.40
C LEU A 408 3.55 17.44 -20.92
N ALA A 409 4.77 16.95 -21.14
CA ALA A 409 6.00 17.73 -20.89
C ALA A 409 6.25 18.84 -21.92
N SER A 410 5.70 18.70 -23.13
CA SER A 410 5.91 19.63 -24.26
C SER A 410 5.07 20.92 -24.16
N ASP A 411 5.51 21.97 -24.85
CA ASP A 411 4.73 23.21 -25.03
C ASP A 411 3.36 22.99 -25.71
N GLU A 412 3.19 21.85 -26.39
CA GLU A 412 1.97 21.53 -27.14
C GLU A 412 0.79 21.13 -26.25
N ALA A 413 1.03 20.88 -24.96
CA ALA A 413 0.00 20.64 -23.94
C ALA A 413 -0.58 21.93 -23.34
N GLY A 414 -0.02 23.11 -23.63
CA GLY A 414 -0.55 24.41 -23.21
C GLY A 414 -0.75 24.52 -21.69
N VAL A 415 -1.99 24.80 -21.24
CA VAL A 415 -2.33 24.92 -19.81
C VAL A 415 -2.16 23.62 -19.01
N PHE A 416 -2.12 22.48 -19.69
CA PHE A 416 -1.87 21.17 -19.06
C PHE A 416 -0.39 20.76 -19.10
N ARG A 417 0.51 21.66 -19.54
CA ARG A 417 1.95 21.38 -19.55
C ARG A 417 2.49 21.21 -18.14
N THR A 418 3.23 20.13 -17.93
CA THR A 418 4.00 19.88 -16.70
C THR A 418 5.09 18.84 -17.01
N THR A 419 6.32 19.08 -16.54
CA THR A 419 7.43 18.11 -16.64
C THR A 419 7.43 17.21 -15.40
N VAL A 420 8.27 16.17 -15.38
CA VAL A 420 8.40 15.28 -14.22
C VAL A 420 8.86 16.05 -12.98
N GLU A 421 9.81 16.97 -13.13
CA GLU A 421 10.35 17.78 -12.05
C GLU A 421 9.32 18.80 -11.54
N SER A 422 8.59 19.48 -12.44
CA SER A 422 7.54 20.40 -12.01
C SER A 422 6.36 19.66 -11.36
N ALA A 423 6.05 18.46 -11.87
CA ALA A 423 5.04 17.59 -11.28
C ALA A 423 5.42 17.18 -9.86
N MET A 424 6.66 16.69 -9.65
CA MET A 424 7.14 16.32 -8.32
C MET A 424 7.11 17.52 -7.36
N LEU A 425 7.63 18.68 -7.77
CA LEU A 425 7.62 19.89 -6.92
C LEU A 425 6.21 20.37 -6.55
N ALA A 426 5.26 20.32 -7.49
CA ALA A 426 3.86 20.65 -7.22
C ALA A 426 3.18 19.62 -6.30
N VAL A 427 3.48 18.34 -6.47
CA VAL A 427 2.99 17.25 -5.60
C VAL A 427 3.55 17.38 -4.19
N GLU A 428 4.83 17.71 -3.99
CA GLU A 428 5.38 17.98 -2.65
C GLU A 428 4.63 19.12 -1.95
N GLN A 429 4.25 20.19 -2.69
CA GLN A 429 3.44 21.27 -2.12
C GLN A 429 1.99 20.86 -1.83
N ASP A 430 1.36 20.06 -2.68
CA ASP A 430 0.02 19.52 -2.42
C ASP A 430 0.03 18.55 -1.22
N LYS A 431 1.09 17.74 -1.03
CA LYS A 431 1.30 16.91 0.18
C LYS A 431 1.40 17.76 1.45
N ILE A 432 2.19 18.83 1.41
CA ILE A 432 2.33 19.76 2.54
C ILE A 432 0.98 20.40 2.87
N ARG A 433 0.27 20.93 1.87
CA ARG A 433 -1.06 21.54 2.06
C ARG A 433 -2.09 20.52 2.56
N TYR A 434 -2.08 19.28 2.08
CA TYR A 434 -2.90 18.20 2.64
C TYR A 434 -2.60 17.97 4.12
N LEU A 435 -1.32 17.81 4.51
CA LEU A 435 -0.95 17.58 5.91
C LEU A 435 -1.36 18.76 6.80
N GLN A 436 -1.17 20.01 6.34
CA GLN A 436 -1.58 21.22 7.05
C GLN A 436 -3.10 21.38 7.23
N VAL A 437 -3.92 20.71 6.40
CA VAL A 437 -5.38 20.72 6.49
C VAL A 437 -5.90 19.48 7.25
N ALA A 438 -5.30 18.32 7.02
CA ALA A 438 -5.63 17.09 7.74
C ALA A 438 -5.26 17.18 9.22
N PHE A 439 -4.14 17.81 9.55
CA PHE A 439 -3.62 17.98 10.91
C PHE A 439 -3.21 19.44 11.15
N PRO A 440 -4.19 20.37 11.20
CA PRO A 440 -3.91 21.80 11.27
C PRO A 440 -3.35 22.20 12.63
N THR A 441 -2.45 23.18 12.64
CA THR A 441 -1.72 23.55 13.85
C THR A 441 -2.62 24.30 14.84
N ARG A 442 -3.25 25.40 14.43
CA ARG A 442 -4.31 26.01 15.26
C ARG A 442 -5.51 25.04 15.38
N PRO A 443 -6.13 24.87 16.57
CA PRO A 443 -7.37 24.13 16.70
C PRO A 443 -8.45 24.65 15.75
N VAL A 444 -9.14 23.73 15.07
CA VAL A 444 -10.23 24.01 14.11
C VAL A 444 -11.50 23.26 14.52
N ALA A 445 -12.64 23.64 13.97
CA ALA A 445 -13.93 23.03 14.33
C ALA A 445 -14.13 21.60 13.79
N TYR A 446 -13.48 21.23 12.68
CA TYR A 446 -13.65 19.92 12.03
C TYR A 446 -12.67 18.83 12.49
N CYS A 447 -11.55 19.19 13.10
CA CYS A 447 -10.54 18.25 13.57
C CYS A 447 -10.85 17.88 15.03
N PRO A 448 -11.04 16.59 15.38
CA PRO A 448 -11.29 16.18 16.76
C PRO A 448 -10.11 16.53 17.67
N LEU A 449 -10.38 17.27 18.74
CA LEU A 449 -9.37 17.64 19.73
C LEU A 449 -9.38 16.65 20.91
N ILE A 450 -8.23 16.02 21.19
CA ILE A 450 -8.08 15.13 22.34
C ILE A 450 -7.32 15.85 23.45
N ARG A 451 -7.96 15.98 24.61
CA ARG A 451 -7.32 16.39 25.87
C ARG A 451 -7.48 15.26 26.89
N ALA A 452 -6.37 14.74 27.40
CA ALA A 452 -6.34 13.62 28.34
C ALA A 452 -7.06 13.90 29.69
N ASN A 453 -7.36 15.16 29.98
CA ASN A 453 -8.00 15.61 31.22
C ASN A 453 -9.51 15.90 31.06
N GLU A 454 -10.12 15.64 29.90
CA GLU A 454 -11.56 15.84 29.67
C GLU A 454 -12.36 14.56 29.94
N GLU A 455 -13.52 14.71 30.61
CA GLU A 455 -14.37 13.57 31.00
C GLU A 455 -14.86 12.72 29.81
N ASN A 456 -14.92 13.30 28.61
CA ASN A 456 -15.37 12.65 27.38
C ASN A 456 -14.23 12.22 26.43
N TRP A 457 -12.99 12.10 26.91
CA TRP A 457 -11.82 11.81 26.06
C TRP A 457 -11.95 10.50 25.25
N GLU A 458 -12.67 9.49 25.75
CA GLU A 458 -12.91 8.23 25.02
C GLU A 458 -13.75 8.46 23.75
N HIS A 459 -14.78 9.32 23.83
CA HIS A 459 -15.61 9.70 22.68
C HIS A 459 -14.88 10.64 21.70
N ASN A 460 -13.96 11.47 22.20
CA ASN A 460 -13.07 12.26 21.33
C ASN A 460 -12.03 11.35 20.64
N LEU A 461 -11.63 10.24 21.26
CA LEU A 461 -10.74 9.24 20.68
C LEU A 461 -11.41 8.45 19.55
N GLU A 462 -12.65 8.00 19.74
CA GLU A 462 -13.46 7.37 18.67
C GLU A 462 -13.56 8.28 17.44
N LYS A 463 -13.99 9.54 17.63
CA LYS A 463 -14.05 10.55 16.57
C LYS A 463 -12.71 10.76 15.86
N MET A 464 -11.60 10.70 16.59
CA MET A 464 -10.27 10.86 15.99
C MET A 464 -9.84 9.62 15.19
N VAL A 465 -10.24 8.41 15.61
CA VAL A 465 -10.04 7.19 14.82
C VAL A 465 -10.84 7.26 13.52
N ASP A 466 -12.13 7.64 13.59
CA ASP A 466 -12.98 7.84 12.41
C ASP A 466 -12.38 8.90 11.46
N TYR A 467 -11.93 10.03 12.01
CA TYR A 467 -11.28 11.12 11.28
C TYR A 467 -9.96 10.70 10.61
N ILE A 468 -9.19 9.77 11.21
CA ILE A 468 -7.96 9.22 10.64
C ILE A 468 -8.25 8.10 9.62
N ASP A 469 -9.38 7.39 9.69
CA ASP A 469 -9.84 6.50 8.61
C ASP A 469 -10.19 7.30 7.36
N ASP A 470 -10.82 8.46 7.55
CA ASP A 470 -11.17 9.43 6.50
C ASP A 470 -9.97 10.24 5.96
N ARG A 471 -8.75 9.67 6.02
CA ARG A 471 -7.49 10.23 5.47
C ARG A 471 -6.86 9.26 4.48
N LEU A 472 -7.57 9.07 3.38
CA LEU A 472 -7.32 8.07 2.33
C LEU A 472 -5.96 8.24 1.64
N LEU A 473 -5.48 9.48 1.52
CA LEU A 473 -4.22 9.84 0.86
C LEU A 473 -2.99 9.71 1.79
N LEU A 474 -3.17 9.70 3.11
CA LEU A 474 -2.06 9.77 4.07
C LEU A 474 -1.08 8.59 3.94
N GLY A 475 -1.56 7.39 3.60
CA GLY A 475 -0.72 6.23 3.27
C GLY A 475 0.12 6.38 1.98
N TYR A 476 -0.31 7.21 1.02
CA TYR A 476 0.52 7.61 -0.13
C TYR A 476 1.62 8.58 0.32
N ILE A 477 1.25 9.59 1.13
CA ILE A 477 2.18 10.62 1.61
C ILE A 477 3.28 9.98 2.45
N HIS A 478 2.93 9.14 3.42
CA HIS A 478 3.91 8.44 4.24
C HIS A 478 4.90 7.59 3.41
N ALA A 479 4.42 6.95 2.34
CA ALA A 479 5.25 6.13 1.47
C ALA A 479 6.09 6.91 0.44
N THR A 480 5.89 8.24 0.29
CA THR A 480 6.50 9.04 -0.79
C THR A 480 7.01 10.43 -0.38
N PHE A 481 6.87 10.83 0.87
CA PHE A 481 7.40 12.09 1.44
C PHE A 481 8.64 11.77 2.28
N SER A 482 9.58 12.72 2.45
CA SER A 482 10.81 12.40 3.19
C SER A 482 10.51 12.19 4.68
N GLN A 483 11.15 11.19 5.29
CA GLN A 483 10.97 10.91 6.72
C GLN A 483 11.38 12.12 7.58
N GLU A 484 12.40 12.88 7.18
CA GLU A 484 12.82 14.11 7.87
C GLU A 484 11.71 15.17 7.89
N LEU A 485 10.99 15.38 6.77
CA LEU A 485 9.88 16.34 6.71
C LEU A 485 8.63 15.81 7.42
N LEU A 486 8.34 14.50 7.35
CA LEU A 486 7.27 13.89 8.14
C LEU A 486 7.55 14.05 9.64
N VAL A 487 8.74 13.68 10.10
CA VAL A 487 9.19 13.83 11.50
C VAL A 487 9.17 15.31 11.92
N THR A 488 9.62 16.24 11.08
CA THR A 488 9.57 17.68 11.38
C THR A 488 8.13 18.17 11.54
N PHE A 489 7.24 17.79 10.63
CA PHE A 489 5.83 18.17 10.70
C PHE A 489 5.16 17.61 11.97
N PHE A 490 5.33 16.30 12.21
CA PHE A 490 4.64 15.55 13.26
C PHE A 490 5.24 15.68 14.67
N LEU A 491 6.54 15.98 14.81
CA LEU A 491 7.21 16.19 16.10
C LEU A 491 7.51 17.67 16.42
N SER A 492 7.11 18.62 15.57
CA SER A 492 7.28 20.04 15.89
C SER A 492 6.47 20.44 17.13
N ASP A 493 7.04 21.30 17.99
CA ASP A 493 6.29 21.98 19.06
C ASP A 493 5.14 22.84 18.48
N GLU A 494 5.25 23.22 17.20
CA GLU A 494 4.20 23.85 16.40
C GLU A 494 3.09 22.89 15.93
N CYS A 495 3.07 21.62 16.38
CA CYS A 495 1.99 20.64 16.18
C CYS A 495 1.07 20.53 17.43
N PRO A 496 0.16 21.49 17.66
CA PRO A 496 -0.43 21.81 18.97
C PRO A 496 -1.75 21.07 19.25
N GLN A 497 -2.30 20.35 18.26
CA GLN A 497 -3.56 19.60 18.40
C GLN A 497 -3.39 18.22 19.03
N GLY A 498 -2.15 17.78 19.31
CA GLY A 498 -1.95 16.57 20.09
C GLY A 498 -2.47 15.31 19.41
N LEU A 499 -2.17 15.10 18.13
CA LEU A 499 -2.21 13.74 17.58
C LEU A 499 -1.06 12.93 18.20
N ILE A 500 0.15 13.51 18.22
CA ILE A 500 1.34 12.88 18.80
C ILE A 500 1.63 13.29 20.24
N SER A 501 1.22 14.45 20.76
CA SER A 501 1.45 14.75 22.19
C SER A 501 0.88 13.66 23.16
N PRO A 502 -0.29 13.02 22.90
CA PRO A 502 -0.77 11.85 23.65
C PRO A 502 -0.06 10.52 23.32
N PHE A 503 0.64 10.42 22.18
CA PHE A 503 1.63 9.35 21.97
C PHE A 503 2.88 9.62 22.83
N LEU A 504 3.30 10.88 22.99
CA LEU A 504 4.45 11.29 23.81
C LEU A 504 4.17 11.22 25.33
N GLN A 505 2.94 11.47 25.75
CA GLN A 505 2.49 11.44 27.16
C GLN A 505 2.22 10.00 27.66
N ILE A 506 3.23 9.13 27.61
CA ILE A 506 3.17 7.81 28.24
C ILE A 506 3.90 7.80 29.59
N LEU A 507 3.16 7.40 30.62
CA LEU A 507 3.70 7.00 31.91
C LEU A 507 4.40 5.63 31.75
N PRO A 508 5.68 5.49 32.11
CA PRO A 508 6.41 4.24 31.94
C PRO A 508 5.86 3.15 32.87
N TYR A 509 5.13 2.19 32.29
CA TYR A 509 4.48 1.10 33.01
C TYR A 509 4.84 -0.27 32.43
N GLU A 510 5.83 -0.91 33.05
CA GLU A 510 6.13 -2.35 32.89
C GLU A 510 4.99 -3.21 33.50
N THR A 511 3.82 -3.18 32.86
CA THR A 511 2.68 -4.02 33.23
C THR A 511 2.64 -5.25 32.32
N ALA A 512 2.84 -6.43 32.90
CA ALA A 512 2.75 -7.72 32.20
C ALA A 512 1.30 -8.14 31.87
N ASP A 513 0.36 -7.18 31.82
CA ASP A 513 -1.08 -7.39 31.69
C ASP A 513 -1.56 -6.78 30.38
N PRO A 514 -1.88 -7.59 29.34
CA PRO A 514 -2.22 -7.07 28.02
C PRO A 514 -3.44 -6.13 28.01
N ILE A 515 -4.42 -6.36 28.88
CA ILE A 515 -5.64 -5.54 28.95
C ILE A 515 -5.32 -4.19 29.59
N LYS A 516 -4.47 -4.16 30.63
CA LYS A 516 -3.98 -2.91 31.21
C LYS A 516 -3.02 -2.19 30.26
N THR A 517 -2.11 -2.88 29.57
CA THR A 517 -1.23 -2.23 28.56
C THR A 517 -2.06 -1.47 27.52
N VAL A 518 -3.11 -2.10 26.98
CA VAL A 518 -4.00 -1.47 25.99
C VAL A 518 -4.87 -0.38 26.60
N ARG A 519 -5.42 -0.55 27.81
CA ARG A 519 -6.28 0.45 28.46
C ARG A 519 -5.53 1.67 29.01
N CYS A 520 -4.26 1.52 29.39
CA CYS A 520 -3.41 2.59 29.93
C CYS A 520 -2.56 3.29 28.86
N SER A 521 -2.32 2.66 27.69
CA SER A 521 -1.68 3.31 26.54
C SER A 521 -2.73 3.96 25.63
N ILE A 522 -2.63 5.28 25.42
CA ILE A 522 -3.50 5.98 24.46
C ILE A 522 -3.33 5.41 23.05
N VAL A 523 -2.09 5.09 22.66
CA VAL A 523 -1.76 4.40 21.40
C VAL A 523 -2.40 3.01 21.34
N GLY A 524 -2.32 2.23 22.41
CA GLY A 524 -3.02 0.95 22.52
C GLY A 524 -4.53 1.06 22.26
N ARG A 525 -5.17 2.11 22.77
CA ARG A 525 -6.60 2.38 22.53
C ARG A 525 -6.91 2.81 21.10
N TYR A 526 -6.14 3.70 20.49
CA TYR A 526 -6.28 4.08 19.07
C TYR A 526 -6.32 2.81 18.19
N PHE A 527 -5.34 1.91 18.38
CA PHE A 527 -5.26 0.66 17.62
C PHE A 527 -6.38 -0.33 17.94
N TRP A 528 -6.82 -0.42 19.20
CA TRP A 528 -7.92 -1.32 19.57
C TRP A 528 -9.24 -0.84 18.97
N LEU A 529 -9.54 0.47 19.02
CA LEU A 529 -10.71 1.06 18.37
C LEU A 529 -10.67 0.82 16.86
N ALA A 530 -9.59 1.20 16.17
CA ALA A 530 -9.46 0.99 14.73
C ALA A 530 -9.66 -0.47 14.32
N CYS A 531 -9.02 -1.42 15.02
CA CYS A 531 -9.20 -2.85 14.75
C CYS A 531 -10.61 -3.35 15.08
N SER A 532 -11.23 -2.89 16.17
CA SER A 532 -12.55 -3.36 16.62
C SER A 532 -13.72 -2.77 15.82
N LEU A 533 -13.54 -1.59 15.23
CA LEU A 533 -14.50 -0.97 14.31
C LEU A 533 -14.28 -1.44 12.85
N GLY A 534 -13.17 -2.12 12.55
CA GLY A 534 -12.83 -2.59 11.20
C GLY A 534 -12.27 -1.49 10.29
N LEU A 535 -11.82 -0.38 10.88
CA LEU A 535 -11.32 0.82 10.20
C LEU A 535 -9.89 0.57 9.70
N THR A 536 -9.80 -0.04 8.52
CA THR A 536 -8.53 -0.46 7.89
C THR A 536 -7.62 0.72 7.58
N THR A 537 -8.18 1.85 7.15
CA THR A 537 -7.40 3.03 6.75
C THR A 537 -6.83 3.70 8.00
N ALA A 538 -7.61 3.79 9.09
CA ALA A 538 -7.13 4.26 10.38
C ALA A 538 -6.00 3.37 10.91
N ALA A 539 -6.16 2.05 10.85
CA ALA A 539 -5.13 1.11 11.26
C ALA A 539 -3.83 1.31 10.45
N GLU A 540 -3.90 1.41 9.11
CA GLU A 540 -2.72 1.67 8.26
C GLU A 540 -2.10 3.05 8.53
N ASN A 541 -2.90 4.10 8.68
CA ASN A 541 -2.44 5.46 8.97
C ASN A 541 -1.77 5.56 10.35
N LEU A 542 -2.32 4.90 11.38
CA LEU A 542 -1.72 4.85 12.71
C LEU A 542 -0.39 4.08 12.72
N LEU A 543 -0.25 3.00 11.93
CA LEU A 543 1.03 2.29 11.76
C LEU A 543 2.05 3.20 11.09
N ASN A 544 1.66 3.88 10.01
CA ASN A 544 2.48 4.82 9.27
C ASN A 544 3.01 5.94 10.18
N ILE A 545 2.11 6.66 10.89
CA ILE A 545 2.48 7.71 11.85
C ILE A 545 3.40 7.16 12.95
N GLY A 546 3.04 6.03 13.58
CA GLY A 546 3.84 5.39 14.62
C GLY A 546 5.21 4.90 14.13
N SER A 547 5.38 4.65 12.83
CA SER A 547 6.63 4.18 12.24
C SER A 547 7.73 5.25 12.19
N LEU A 548 7.34 6.53 12.23
CA LEU A 548 8.25 7.68 12.24
C LEU A 548 8.99 7.84 13.57
N ILE A 549 8.39 7.35 14.66
CA ILE A 549 8.91 7.47 16.02
C ILE A 549 9.84 6.28 16.31
N ASN A 550 10.96 6.22 15.58
CA ASN A 550 11.83 5.03 15.50
C ASN A 550 12.28 4.50 16.86
N ASP A 551 12.85 5.38 17.69
CA ASP A 551 13.44 5.06 19.00
C ASP A 551 12.42 4.45 19.99
N TRP A 552 11.12 4.57 19.70
CA TRP A 552 10.05 4.24 20.63
C TRP A 552 9.36 2.92 20.30
N TRP A 553 9.52 2.39 19.08
CA TRP A 553 8.72 1.28 18.56
C TRP A 553 8.73 0.03 19.46
N GLU A 554 9.83 -0.24 20.16
CA GLU A 554 9.95 -1.38 21.10
C GLU A 554 8.95 -1.31 22.26
N HIS A 555 8.64 -0.11 22.76
CA HIS A 555 7.64 0.10 23.81
C HIS A 555 6.21 -0.05 23.28
N TYR A 556 5.96 0.36 22.03
CA TYR A 556 4.62 0.33 21.43
C TYR A 556 4.27 -0.99 20.76
N GLU A 557 5.23 -1.78 20.28
CA GLU A 557 4.97 -3.07 19.61
C GLU A 557 4.06 -3.97 20.47
N VAL A 558 4.31 -4.01 21.78
CA VAL A 558 3.50 -4.78 22.74
C VAL A 558 2.07 -4.23 22.84
N ALA A 559 1.89 -2.92 22.99
CA ALA A 559 0.57 -2.30 23.09
C ALA A 559 -0.25 -2.47 21.79
N ILE A 560 0.37 -2.25 20.64
CA ILE A 560 -0.24 -2.35 19.30
C ILE A 560 -0.65 -3.81 19.00
N VAL A 561 0.24 -4.77 19.24
CA VAL A 561 -0.05 -6.20 19.03
C VAL A 561 -1.14 -6.69 20.00
N ASN A 562 -1.09 -6.28 21.27
CA ASN A 562 -2.13 -6.62 22.26
C ASN A 562 -3.49 -6.03 21.87
N ALA A 563 -3.53 -4.81 21.33
CA ALA A 563 -4.75 -4.16 20.85
C ALA A 563 -5.41 -4.92 19.70
N ALA A 564 -4.63 -5.31 18.68
CA ALA A 564 -5.11 -6.13 17.57
C ALA A 564 -5.56 -7.54 18.02
N PHE A 565 -4.87 -8.13 19.01
CA PHE A 565 -5.32 -9.37 19.65
C PHE A 565 -6.68 -9.23 20.35
N LEU A 566 -6.90 -8.17 21.14
CA LEU A 566 -8.16 -7.97 21.86
C LEU A 566 -9.33 -7.76 20.88
N ALA A 567 -9.12 -7.01 19.80
CA ALA A 567 -10.10 -6.91 18.72
C ALA A 567 -10.37 -8.28 18.06
N ALA A 568 -9.34 -9.09 17.79
CA ALA A 568 -9.53 -10.43 17.20
C ALA A 568 -10.35 -11.37 18.09
N ILE A 569 -10.20 -11.24 19.41
CA ILE A 569 -10.97 -12.01 20.42
C ILE A 569 -12.43 -11.52 20.47
N GLN A 570 -12.63 -10.20 20.51
CA GLN A 570 -13.93 -9.54 20.58
C GLN A 570 -14.83 -9.88 19.38
N HIS A 571 -14.23 -9.95 18.17
CA HIS A 571 -14.93 -10.16 16.90
C HIS A 571 -14.85 -11.59 16.34
N GLU A 572 -14.25 -12.51 17.10
CA GLU A 572 -14.16 -13.96 16.78
C GLU A 572 -13.33 -14.28 15.51
N VAL A 573 -12.38 -13.41 15.12
CA VAL A 573 -11.52 -13.56 13.91
C VAL A 573 -10.10 -14.08 14.22
N LEU A 574 -9.93 -14.75 15.37
CA LEU A 574 -8.67 -15.31 15.87
C LEU A 574 -7.88 -16.22 14.92
N GLU A 575 -8.50 -16.79 13.87
CA GLU A 575 -7.79 -17.61 12.87
C GLU A 575 -6.77 -16.80 12.06
N VAL A 576 -7.05 -15.52 11.78
CA VAL A 576 -6.16 -14.60 11.05
C VAL A 576 -4.79 -14.51 11.74
N LEU A 577 -4.81 -14.24 13.04
CA LEU A 577 -3.60 -14.10 13.87
C LEU A 577 -2.75 -15.38 13.97
N LYS A 578 -3.33 -16.56 13.69
CA LYS A 578 -2.59 -17.83 13.73
C LYS A 578 -1.65 -18.02 12.54
N LEU A 579 -1.88 -17.29 11.45
CA LEU A 579 -1.04 -17.34 10.25
C LEU A 579 0.26 -16.55 10.45
N PHE A 580 0.18 -15.38 11.09
CA PHE A 580 1.29 -14.40 11.09
C PHE A 580 2.18 -14.43 12.35
N LEU A 581 1.67 -14.87 13.51
CA LEU A 581 2.44 -14.77 14.78
C LEU A 581 3.18 -16.06 15.18
N PRO A 582 4.46 -15.98 15.61
CA PRO A 582 5.20 -17.12 16.16
C PRO A 582 4.47 -17.84 17.30
N ARG A 583 4.65 -19.17 17.39
CA ARG A 583 3.96 -20.03 18.36
C ARG A 583 4.22 -19.61 19.82
N GLU A 584 5.45 -19.16 20.11
CA GLU A 584 5.85 -18.67 21.44
C GLU A 584 5.12 -17.38 21.87
N ARG A 585 5.01 -16.38 20.98
CA ARG A 585 4.28 -15.14 21.31
C ARG A 585 2.79 -15.40 21.53
N ARG A 586 2.18 -16.27 20.71
CA ARG A 586 0.80 -16.74 20.95
C ARG A 586 0.65 -17.39 22.32
N TYR A 587 1.52 -18.34 22.68
CA TYR A 587 1.47 -19.02 23.98
C TYR A 587 1.66 -18.04 25.16
N ARG A 588 2.64 -17.14 25.07
CA ARG A 588 2.91 -16.12 26.09
C ARG A 588 1.69 -15.20 26.28
N PHE A 589 1.15 -14.63 25.20
CA PHE A 589 -0.04 -13.79 25.24
C PHE A 589 -1.26 -14.52 25.85
N TYR A 590 -1.54 -15.76 25.44
CA TYR A 590 -2.67 -16.52 25.98
C TYR A 590 -2.55 -16.83 27.48
N ARG A 591 -1.32 -17.03 27.99
CA ARG A 591 -1.05 -17.17 29.43
C ARG A 591 -1.25 -15.84 30.16
N ASP A 592 -0.60 -14.79 29.68
CA ASP A 592 -0.61 -13.47 30.34
C ASP A 592 -2.03 -12.86 30.35
N LEU A 593 -2.85 -13.19 29.35
CA LEU A 593 -4.27 -12.85 29.26
C LEU A 593 -5.17 -13.68 30.20
N HIS A 594 -4.80 -14.94 30.49
CA HIS A 594 -5.52 -15.80 31.45
C HIS A 594 -5.23 -15.37 32.89
N ASP A 595 -3.96 -15.06 33.19
CA ASP A 595 -3.50 -14.70 34.53
C ASP A 595 -3.95 -13.27 34.96
N THR A 596 -4.65 -12.55 34.07
CA THR A 596 -5.13 -11.17 34.28
C THR A 596 -6.64 -11.03 34.36
N VAL A 597 -7.41 -12.07 34.02
CA VAL A 597 -8.86 -12.14 34.33
C VAL A 597 -9.03 -12.38 35.83
N PRO A 598 -9.67 -11.48 36.61
CA PRO A 598 -9.63 -11.56 38.07
C PRO A 598 -10.32 -12.80 38.67
N HIS A 599 -9.54 -13.70 39.26
CA HIS A 599 -10.06 -14.68 40.24
C HIS A 599 -10.45 -13.99 41.55
N GLN A 600 -11.62 -13.36 41.56
CA GLN A 600 -12.17 -12.54 42.65
C GLN A 600 -12.62 -13.36 43.88
N LYS A 601 -11.74 -14.21 44.44
CA LYS A 601 -11.95 -15.00 45.69
C LYS A 601 -10.70 -15.15 46.58
N ALA A 602 -9.61 -14.44 46.29
CA ALA A 602 -8.38 -14.55 47.06
C ALA A 602 -8.42 -13.87 48.46
N GLN A 603 -9.26 -12.83 48.64
CA GLN A 603 -9.26 -12.02 49.87
C GLN A 603 -10.09 -12.63 51.02
N ASP A 604 -11.19 -13.32 50.73
CA ASP A 604 -12.08 -13.94 51.73
C ASP A 604 -11.39 -15.04 52.58
N SER A 605 -10.39 -15.71 51.98
CA SER A 605 -9.63 -16.80 52.60
C SER A 605 -8.93 -16.37 53.90
N ILE A 606 -8.55 -15.10 54.01
CA ILE A 606 -7.82 -14.55 55.17
C ILE A 606 -8.79 -14.13 56.29
N ALA A 607 -10.01 -13.68 55.95
CA ALA A 607 -11.03 -13.31 56.93
C ALA A 607 -11.61 -14.53 57.67
N MET A 608 -11.84 -15.64 56.96
CA MET A 608 -12.46 -16.87 57.49
C MET A 608 -11.66 -17.55 58.62
N ARG A 609 -10.33 -17.33 58.74
CA ARG A 609 -9.47 -18.05 59.69
C ARG A 609 -9.46 -17.52 61.13
N LYS A 610 -10.23 -16.47 61.48
CA LYS A 610 -10.27 -15.91 62.86
C LYS A 610 -11.54 -16.16 63.66
N CYS A 611 -12.61 -16.72 63.08
CA CYS A 611 -13.93 -16.76 63.73
C CYS A 611 -14.60 -18.16 63.73
N LYS A 612 -13.98 -19.16 64.39
CA LYS A 612 -14.66 -20.32 65.01
C LYS A 612 -13.70 -21.15 65.86
N GLY A 613 -14.02 -21.43 67.13
CA GLY A 613 -13.21 -22.34 67.95
C GLY A 613 -13.30 -22.20 69.48
N LYS A 614 -14.49 -22.37 70.09
CA LYS A 614 -14.66 -22.85 71.48
C LYS A 614 -16.12 -23.17 71.79
N SER A 615 -16.33 -24.09 72.75
CA SER A 615 -17.60 -24.77 73.10
C SER A 615 -18.13 -25.73 72.03
N ARG A 616 -18.53 -26.97 72.35
CA ARG A 616 -18.57 -27.68 73.65
C ARG A 616 -18.26 -29.18 73.46
N SER A 617 -17.90 -29.86 74.54
CA SER A 617 -17.33 -31.22 74.57
C SER A 617 -18.32 -32.29 75.09
N HIS A 618 -18.30 -33.50 74.53
CA HIS A 618 -18.35 -34.83 75.18
C HIS A 618 -18.10 -35.89 74.07
N GLY A 619 -17.43 -37.03 74.28
CA GLY A 619 -16.80 -37.55 75.50
C GLY A 619 -15.66 -38.55 75.22
N LEU A 620 -15.17 -39.19 76.29
CA LEU A 620 -14.09 -40.20 76.36
C LEU A 620 -14.55 -41.61 75.86
N PRO A 621 -13.69 -42.66 75.71
CA PRO A 621 -12.41 -42.87 76.41
C PRO A 621 -11.23 -43.58 75.68
N GLN A 622 -10.16 -43.80 76.45
CA GLN A 622 -9.09 -44.84 76.37
C GLN A 622 -7.78 -44.60 75.57
N ASP A 623 -6.77 -44.17 76.36
CA ASP A 623 -5.31 -44.43 76.37
C ASP A 623 -4.90 -45.94 76.31
N PRO A 624 -3.58 -46.35 76.36
CA PRO A 624 -2.30 -45.60 76.54
C PRO A 624 -1.11 -46.05 75.61
N ILE A 625 0.15 -45.71 75.99
CA ILE A 625 1.47 -46.36 75.69
C ILE A 625 2.19 -45.90 74.39
N LEU A 626 3.50 -45.53 74.35
CA LEU A 626 4.51 -44.99 75.32
C LEU A 626 5.83 -44.64 74.55
N GLU A 627 6.59 -43.62 75.01
CA GLU A 627 8.06 -43.37 74.82
C GLU A 627 8.70 -43.40 73.39
N SER A 628 9.92 -42.89 73.09
CA SER A 628 11.03 -42.19 73.80
C SER A 628 11.68 -41.14 72.84
N GLN A 629 12.27 -39.96 73.15
CA GLN A 629 13.17 -39.40 74.20
C GLN A 629 14.66 -39.22 73.71
N TRP A 630 15.30 -38.05 74.00
CA TRP A 630 16.75 -37.66 73.85
C TRP A 630 17.31 -37.39 72.41
N ARG A 631 18.33 -36.54 72.14
CA ARG A 631 18.99 -35.37 72.81
C ARG A 631 19.90 -34.57 71.82
N ASP A 632 20.27 -33.33 72.18
CA ASP A 632 21.59 -32.61 72.23
C ASP A 632 22.81 -33.18 71.42
N SER A 633 23.84 -32.44 70.94
CA SER A 633 24.34 -31.03 71.07
C SER A 633 25.44 -30.67 70.01
N GLU A 634 25.90 -29.40 69.97
CA GLU A 634 27.27 -28.81 69.80
C GLU A 634 28.46 -29.68 69.28
N ALA A 635 29.53 -29.22 68.59
CA ALA A 635 29.97 -27.96 67.90
C ALA A 635 31.23 -28.33 67.02
N ASP A 636 32.26 -27.56 66.62
CA ASP A 636 32.74 -26.14 66.73
C ASP A 636 33.87 -25.86 65.67
N ASP A 637 34.71 -24.80 65.83
CA ASP A 637 35.99 -24.42 65.16
C ASP A 637 35.92 -23.84 63.70
N GLU A 638 36.43 -22.63 63.35
CA GLU A 638 37.80 -22.01 63.34
C GLU A 638 38.58 -22.23 61.99
N SER A 639 39.31 -21.27 61.37
CA SER A 639 39.92 -20.00 61.85
C SER A 639 40.50 -19.06 60.74
N LYS A 640 40.76 -17.77 61.09
CA LYS A 640 41.91 -16.86 60.70
C LYS A 640 42.13 -16.48 59.18
N THR A 641 42.73 -15.35 58.74
CA THR A 641 43.19 -14.03 59.30
C THR A 641 43.57 -13.05 58.15
N ASP A 642 43.39 -11.72 58.36
CA ASP A 642 44.20 -10.53 57.91
C ASP A 642 44.70 -10.35 56.43
N THR A 643 45.01 -9.16 55.88
CA THR A 643 45.46 -7.85 56.43
C THR A 643 45.11 -6.64 55.53
N HIS A 644 45.22 -5.39 56.03
CA HIS A 644 45.08 -4.10 55.31
C HIS A 644 46.46 -3.41 55.05
N PRO A 645 46.62 -2.53 54.03
CA PRO A 645 46.48 -1.05 54.21
C PRO A 645 45.91 -0.28 52.96
N SER A 646 45.44 0.98 52.92
CA SER A 646 45.24 2.15 53.83
C SER A 646 46.16 3.39 53.68
N ARG A 647 45.56 4.57 53.33
CA ARG A 647 45.89 6.02 53.61
C ARG A 647 45.39 6.97 52.49
N SER A 648 44.42 7.86 52.71
CA SER A 648 44.44 9.26 53.27
C SER A 648 44.82 10.34 52.22
N TRP A 649 44.37 11.60 52.19
CA TRP A 649 43.93 12.63 53.18
C TRP A 649 42.59 13.32 52.71
N ALA A 650 41.61 13.75 53.54
CA ALA A 650 41.45 14.98 54.38
C ALA A 650 41.31 16.33 53.60
N TYR A 651 40.58 17.40 53.99
CA TYR A 651 39.89 17.78 55.27
C TYR A 651 38.89 18.99 55.09
N GLY A 652 37.69 18.98 55.73
CA GLY A 652 36.88 20.17 56.13
C GLY A 652 35.79 20.74 55.17
N THR A 653 34.78 21.56 55.56
CA THR A 653 34.19 21.90 56.90
C THR A 653 32.90 22.77 56.78
N MET A 654 31.81 22.41 57.49
CA MET A 654 30.64 23.26 57.95
C MET A 654 29.78 23.98 56.87
N THR A 655 28.48 24.36 57.06
CA THR A 655 27.60 24.48 58.25
C THR A 655 26.11 24.20 57.91
N ASP A 656 25.30 23.87 58.92
CA ASP A 656 23.81 23.71 58.95
C ASP A 656 23.15 25.03 59.52
N PRO A 657 21.82 25.21 59.84
CA PRO A 657 20.70 24.26 60.00
C PRO A 657 19.24 24.71 59.61
N GLU A 658 18.25 23.94 60.08
CA GLU A 658 16.77 24.20 60.26
C GLU A 658 15.82 23.70 59.12
N TRP A 659 14.65 23.06 59.37
CA TRP A 659 13.87 22.85 60.62
C TRP A 659 12.98 21.56 60.71
N SER A 660 12.43 21.33 61.91
CA SER A 660 11.46 20.30 62.40
C SER A 660 10.52 19.61 61.38
N ARG A 661 10.48 18.26 61.27
CA ARG A 661 9.66 17.27 62.03
C ARG A 661 8.17 17.63 62.28
N GLU A 662 7.24 16.77 61.81
CA GLU A 662 6.36 15.94 62.68
C GLU A 662 5.64 14.82 61.90
N SER A 663 5.33 13.67 62.53
CA SER A 663 4.54 12.57 61.95
C SER A 663 4.18 11.47 62.98
N VAL A 664 2.95 10.93 62.90
CA VAL A 664 2.44 9.57 63.33
C VAL A 664 1.11 9.60 64.14
N ARG A 665 0.15 8.73 63.72
CA ARG A 665 -1.14 8.31 64.35
C ARG A 665 -2.34 9.27 64.37
N LEU A 666 -3.43 8.87 63.69
CA LEU A 666 -4.63 8.29 64.34
C LEU A 666 -5.50 7.49 63.33
N LYS A 667 -6.72 7.02 63.69
CA LYS A 667 -7.47 5.97 62.96
C LYS A 667 -9.00 6.18 62.85
N LYS A 668 -9.56 5.59 61.78
CA LYS A 668 -10.81 4.76 61.71
C LYS A 668 -12.16 5.43 61.31
N TYR A 669 -13.00 4.59 60.68
CA TYR A 669 -14.40 4.76 60.24
C TYR A 669 -14.62 5.58 58.94
N HIS A 670 -15.64 5.30 58.10
CA HIS A 670 -16.73 4.30 58.16
C HIS A 670 -16.94 3.62 56.77
N SER A 671 -17.78 2.58 56.71
CA SER A 671 -18.05 1.75 55.52
C SER A 671 -19.54 1.61 55.20
N HIS A 672 -19.92 1.45 53.93
CA HIS A 672 -21.16 0.78 53.49
C HIS A 672 -21.08 0.30 52.03
N GLU A 673 -21.49 -0.95 51.80
CA GLU A 673 -21.84 -1.54 50.49
C GLU A 673 -23.14 -2.35 50.64
N TYR A 674 -23.74 -2.75 49.51
CA TYR A 674 -24.94 -3.58 49.41
C TYR A 674 -24.65 -4.71 48.40
N GLU A 675 -25.01 -5.96 48.72
CA GLU A 675 -24.92 -7.10 47.79
C GLU A 675 -26.31 -7.70 47.50
N ASP A 676 -26.47 -8.27 46.30
CA ASP A 676 -27.71 -8.90 45.81
C ASP A 676 -27.54 -10.43 45.61
N PRO A 677 -28.53 -11.30 45.94
CA PRO A 677 -28.25 -12.70 46.22
C PRO A 677 -28.59 -13.69 45.07
N GLN A 678 -27.71 -13.82 44.07
CA GLN A 678 -27.81 -14.90 43.05
C GLN A 678 -26.50 -15.69 42.86
N SER A 679 -26.13 -16.54 43.84
CA SER A 679 -24.95 -17.42 43.72
C SER A 679 -25.13 -18.82 44.31
N ALA A 680 -25.98 -19.65 43.67
CA ALA A 680 -26.26 -21.03 44.10
C ALA A 680 -25.84 -22.13 43.09
N SER A 681 -25.83 -21.84 41.78
CA SER A 681 -25.86 -22.90 40.74
C SER A 681 -24.50 -23.36 40.18
N VAL A 682 -23.37 -22.74 40.58
CA VAL A 682 -22.06 -22.96 39.92
C VAL A 682 -21.35 -24.25 40.39
N LYS A 683 -21.79 -24.87 41.50
CA LYS A 683 -21.12 -26.05 42.11
C LYS A 683 -21.05 -27.30 41.22
N ALA A 684 -21.80 -27.37 40.12
CA ALA A 684 -21.83 -28.53 39.23
C ALA A 684 -20.70 -28.56 38.17
N VAL A 685 -20.03 -27.45 37.88
CA VAL A 685 -19.11 -27.33 36.74
C VAL A 685 -17.68 -27.79 37.06
N VAL A 686 -17.17 -27.42 38.24
CA VAL A 686 -15.76 -27.60 38.62
C VAL A 686 -15.32 -29.08 38.60
N LEU A 687 -16.21 -30.01 38.94
CA LEU A 687 -15.89 -31.44 39.01
C LEU A 687 -15.60 -32.10 37.65
N LYS A 688 -15.85 -31.43 36.52
CA LYS A 688 -15.51 -31.93 35.17
C LYS A 688 -14.17 -31.44 34.62
N TRP A 689 -13.51 -30.50 35.29
CA TRP A 689 -12.31 -29.84 34.76
C TRP A 689 -11.06 -30.74 34.81
N ALA A 690 -10.92 -31.55 35.85
CA ALA A 690 -9.74 -32.41 36.10
C ALA A 690 -9.58 -33.63 35.15
N LEU A 691 -10.27 -33.65 34.00
CA LEU A 691 -10.27 -34.78 33.05
C LEU A 691 -10.13 -34.36 31.58
N PHE A 692 -9.90 -33.07 31.27
CA PHE A 692 -10.05 -32.54 29.91
C PHE A 692 -8.79 -31.92 29.29
N GLU A 693 -7.62 -32.49 29.60
CA GLU A 693 -6.33 -32.00 29.08
C GLU A 693 -5.99 -32.58 27.69
N LYS A 694 -6.54 -31.96 26.65
CA LYS A 694 -6.02 -32.00 25.27
C LYS A 694 -6.51 -30.78 24.48
N GLU A 695 -5.82 -30.45 23.38
CA GLU A 695 -5.91 -29.15 22.70
C GLU A 695 -7.33 -28.74 22.24
N ARG A 696 -7.51 -27.41 22.07
CA ARG A 696 -8.72 -26.63 21.67
C ARG A 696 -9.57 -25.92 22.74
N PRO A 697 -9.80 -26.38 23.98
CA PRO A 697 -10.79 -25.74 24.86
C PRO A 697 -10.37 -24.36 25.39
N PHE A 698 -9.07 -24.11 25.56
CA PHE A 698 -8.53 -22.90 26.20
C PHE A 698 -8.97 -21.59 25.50
N VAL A 699 -8.68 -21.45 24.20
CA VAL A 699 -9.00 -20.23 23.43
C VAL A 699 -10.51 -19.95 23.42
N ASN A 700 -11.33 -21.00 23.34
CA ASN A 700 -12.79 -20.89 23.29
C ASN A 700 -13.41 -20.51 24.65
N ASN A 701 -12.74 -20.81 25.77
CA ASN A 701 -13.19 -20.38 27.10
C ASN A 701 -12.71 -18.95 27.40
N ALA A 702 -11.43 -18.65 27.17
CA ALA A 702 -10.89 -17.29 27.34
C ALA A 702 -11.65 -16.28 26.47
N SER A 703 -11.96 -16.61 25.21
CA SER A 703 -12.79 -15.77 24.33
C SER A 703 -14.19 -15.53 24.90
N LYS A 704 -14.83 -16.51 25.55
CA LYS A 704 -16.15 -16.33 26.17
C LYS A 704 -16.11 -15.46 27.42
N GLU A 705 -15.12 -15.66 28.29
CA GLU A 705 -14.96 -14.86 29.52
C GLU A 705 -14.58 -13.41 29.18
N ILE A 706 -13.74 -13.20 28.17
CA ILE A 706 -13.42 -11.87 27.65
C ILE A 706 -14.63 -11.24 26.94
N LYS A 707 -15.44 -12.00 26.17
CA LYS A 707 -16.67 -11.49 25.56
C LYS A 707 -17.69 -11.01 26.62
N MET A 708 -17.75 -11.68 27.77
CA MET A 708 -18.52 -11.25 28.94
C MET A 708 -17.96 -9.96 29.58
N TYR A 709 -16.64 -9.78 29.59
CA TYR A 709 -15.97 -8.57 30.10
C TYR A 709 -16.00 -7.36 29.15
N LEU A 710 -16.06 -7.60 27.83
CA LEU A 710 -16.08 -6.56 26.79
C LEU A 710 -17.49 -6.24 26.25
N GLY A 711 -18.54 -6.93 26.72
CA GLY A 711 -19.92 -6.67 26.30
C GLY A 711 -20.22 -7.00 24.82
N GLY A 712 -19.46 -7.93 24.22
CA GLY A 712 -19.38 -8.08 22.77
C GLY A 712 -20.69 -8.54 22.08
N SER A 713 -21.11 -7.77 21.07
CA SER A 713 -22.22 -8.10 20.16
C SER A 713 -21.92 -9.32 19.27
N ILE A 714 -22.88 -9.74 18.45
CA ILE A 714 -22.70 -10.73 17.38
C ILE A 714 -22.71 -10.00 16.04
N MET A 715 -21.52 -9.76 15.50
CA MET A 715 -21.30 -9.10 14.21
C MET A 715 -21.64 -10.01 13.02
N GLU A 716 -22.11 -9.43 11.93
CA GLU A 716 -22.42 -10.12 10.67
C GLU A 716 -21.15 -10.44 9.84
N GLY A 717 -21.33 -11.26 8.79
CA GLY A 717 -20.22 -11.79 8.00
C GLY A 717 -19.39 -10.76 7.25
N ALA A 718 -19.98 -9.61 6.89
CA ALA A 718 -19.25 -8.51 6.23
C ALA A 718 -18.35 -7.77 7.22
N GLU A 719 -18.87 -7.42 8.40
CA GLU A 719 -18.14 -6.68 9.44
C GLU A 719 -16.93 -7.48 9.94
N LYS A 720 -17.10 -8.79 10.14
CA LYS A 720 -16.00 -9.70 10.47
C LYS A 720 -14.90 -9.74 9.41
N LYS A 721 -15.20 -9.47 8.14
CA LYS A 721 -14.19 -9.35 7.08
C LYS A 721 -13.31 -8.11 7.28
N TYR A 722 -13.92 -6.95 7.50
CA TYR A 722 -13.17 -5.69 7.68
C TYR A 722 -12.31 -5.70 8.95
N VAL A 723 -12.85 -6.22 10.07
CA VAL A 723 -12.07 -6.43 11.31
C VAL A 723 -10.91 -7.40 11.08
N SER A 724 -11.13 -8.50 10.34
CA SER A 724 -10.07 -9.43 9.91
C SER A 724 -8.97 -8.73 9.10
N GLU A 725 -9.34 -7.90 8.12
CA GLU A 725 -8.39 -7.18 7.24
C GLU A 725 -7.58 -6.13 8.02
N ALA A 726 -8.20 -5.36 8.93
CA ALA A 726 -7.51 -4.37 9.76
C ALA A 726 -6.48 -5.04 10.69
N ILE A 727 -6.86 -6.14 11.34
CA ILE A 727 -5.99 -6.91 12.23
C ILE A 727 -4.83 -7.55 11.46
N GLN A 728 -5.07 -8.03 10.24
CA GLN A 728 -4.02 -8.58 9.38
C GLN A 728 -2.94 -7.53 9.09
N ARG A 729 -3.31 -6.32 8.65
CA ARG A 729 -2.35 -5.25 8.31
C ARG A 729 -1.47 -4.84 9.49
N VAL A 730 -2.04 -4.71 10.70
CA VAL A 730 -1.29 -4.39 11.93
C VAL A 730 -0.21 -5.44 12.24
N VAL A 731 -0.53 -6.72 12.04
CA VAL A 731 0.40 -7.81 12.37
C VAL A 731 1.43 -8.06 11.27
N GLU A 732 1.05 -7.95 10.00
CA GLU A 732 2.01 -7.99 8.88
C GLU A 732 3.07 -6.89 9.03
N PHE A 733 2.65 -5.67 9.37
CA PHE A 733 3.56 -4.54 9.62
C PHE A 733 4.52 -4.81 10.78
N ALA A 734 4.01 -5.26 11.94
CA ALA A 734 4.83 -5.55 13.11
C ALA A 734 5.87 -6.66 12.85
N VAL A 735 5.49 -7.69 12.09
CA VAL A 735 6.41 -8.76 11.68
C VAL A 735 7.48 -8.25 10.71
N ALA A 736 7.10 -7.45 9.71
CA ALA A 736 8.03 -6.90 8.72
C ALA A 736 9.08 -5.97 9.35
N ARG A 737 8.65 -5.03 10.19
CA ARG A 737 9.55 -4.07 10.86
C ARG A 737 10.56 -4.76 11.78
N LYS A 738 10.14 -5.83 12.48
CA LYS A 738 11.06 -6.67 13.28
C LYS A 738 12.08 -7.42 12.42
N GLY A 739 11.68 -7.88 11.24
CA GLY A 739 12.60 -8.50 10.27
C GLY A 739 13.68 -7.52 9.78
N ALA A 740 13.36 -6.24 9.61
CA ALA A 740 14.35 -5.22 9.26
C ALA A 740 15.38 -5.00 10.39
N TYR A 741 14.92 -4.83 11.64
CA TYR A 741 15.77 -4.55 12.79
C TYR A 741 16.83 -5.65 13.06
N ILE A 742 16.40 -6.92 12.99
CA ILE A 742 17.30 -8.08 13.18
C ILE A 742 18.39 -8.15 12.10
N ASN A 743 18.16 -7.57 10.92
CA ASN A 743 19.16 -7.50 9.84
C ASN A 743 20.10 -6.29 9.95
N SER A 744 19.77 -5.26 10.74
CA SER A 744 20.67 -4.14 11.03
C SER A 744 21.68 -4.41 12.15
N GLU A 745 21.38 -5.34 13.07
CA GLU A 745 22.30 -5.74 14.15
C GLU A 745 23.37 -6.74 13.67
N GLY A 746 24.22 -6.30 12.74
CA GLY A 746 25.51 -6.94 12.49
C GLY A 746 26.45 -6.78 13.70
N PRO A 747 27.32 -7.75 14.01
CA PRO A 747 28.19 -7.68 15.19
C PRO A 747 29.25 -6.58 15.04
N PHE A 748 29.06 -5.47 15.75
CA PHE A 748 30.01 -4.35 15.83
C PHE A 748 31.28 -4.74 16.59
N THR A 749 32.26 -5.33 15.90
CA THR A 749 33.64 -5.45 16.40
C THR A 749 34.38 -4.12 16.20
N SER A 750 34.31 -3.25 17.20
CA SER A 750 34.95 -1.93 17.18
C SER A 750 36.48 -2.02 17.35
N GLN A 751 37.25 -1.69 16.31
CA GLN A 751 38.60 -1.12 16.43
C GLN A 751 39.16 -0.66 15.06
N GLU A 752 39.27 0.66 14.87
CA GLU A 752 40.48 1.33 14.32
C GLU A 752 40.41 2.85 14.64
N PRO A 753 41.53 3.60 14.58
CA PRO A 753 41.70 4.81 15.39
C PRO A 753 41.29 6.13 14.71
N ALA A 754 40.97 7.13 15.52
CA ALA A 754 40.67 8.49 15.07
C ALA A 754 41.93 9.22 14.56
N GLN A 755 41.84 9.84 13.37
CA GLN A 755 42.79 10.86 12.91
C GLN A 755 42.07 12.10 12.36
N SER A 756 42.35 13.24 13.00
CA SER A 756 42.44 14.60 12.45
C SER A 756 41.49 15.01 11.29
N TYR A 757 40.34 15.60 11.63
CA TYR A 757 39.62 16.53 10.74
C TYR A 757 39.26 17.83 11.48
N THR A 758 40.27 18.65 11.76
CA THR A 758 40.11 19.98 12.41
C THR A 758 40.57 21.14 11.50
N GLU A 759 40.32 21.07 10.19
CA GLU A 759 40.73 22.13 9.26
C GLU A 759 39.81 22.28 8.02
N ALA A 760 38.48 22.29 8.23
CA ALA A 760 37.49 22.47 7.14
C ALA A 760 36.30 23.40 7.48
N ALA A 761 36.22 23.97 8.69
CA ALA A 761 35.03 24.67 9.18
C ALA A 761 34.95 26.18 8.84
N ALA A 762 35.84 26.70 7.99
CA ALA A 762 36.09 28.14 7.85
C ALA A 762 35.77 28.76 6.48
N ALA A 763 34.91 28.13 5.66
CA ALA A 763 34.62 28.59 4.29
C ALA A 763 33.16 28.33 3.82
N PHE A 764 32.15 28.85 4.54
CA PHE A 764 30.79 28.96 4.02
C PHE A 764 30.25 30.40 4.17
N PRO A 765 29.63 30.98 3.12
CA PRO A 765 29.03 32.31 3.20
C PRO A 765 27.78 32.30 4.09
N LYS A 766 27.51 33.44 4.74
CA LYS A 766 26.37 33.61 5.65
C LYS A 766 25.05 33.36 4.89
N ARG A 767 24.18 32.49 5.43
CA ARG A 767 22.81 32.29 4.93
C ARG A 767 22.09 33.66 4.80
N PRO A 768 21.43 33.97 3.68
CA PRO A 768 20.53 35.12 3.63
C PRO A 768 19.34 34.87 4.56
N LYS A 769 18.92 35.90 5.30
CA LYS A 769 17.66 35.84 6.06
C LYS A 769 16.50 35.90 5.06
N LEU A 770 15.76 34.81 4.93
CA LEU A 770 14.46 34.80 4.26
C LEU A 770 13.47 35.61 5.10
N SER A 771 13.36 36.91 4.83
CA SER A 771 12.21 37.70 5.26
C SER A 771 11.02 37.32 4.39
N VAL A 772 9.95 36.78 4.97
CA VAL A 772 8.67 36.64 4.27
C VAL A 772 8.17 38.04 3.92
N LYS A 773 8.30 38.41 2.65
CA LYS A 773 7.59 39.55 2.06
C LYS A 773 6.50 39.02 1.16
N THR A 774 5.27 39.45 1.42
CA THR A 774 4.07 39.04 0.69
C THR A 774 4.22 39.33 -0.80
N ALA A 775 4.31 38.27 -1.61
CA ALA A 775 4.30 38.38 -3.06
C ALA A 775 2.83 38.41 -3.55
N GLN A 776 2.23 39.60 -3.61
CA GLN A 776 0.98 39.77 -4.36
C GLN A 776 1.27 39.60 -5.85
N SER A 777 0.88 38.46 -6.41
CA SER A 777 0.94 38.20 -7.85
C SER A 777 -0.17 38.96 -8.57
N ASN A 778 0.17 40.05 -9.25
CA ASN A 778 -0.76 40.79 -10.09
C ASN A 778 -1.20 39.94 -11.29
N PHE A 779 -2.46 39.50 -11.30
CA PHE A 779 -3.15 39.11 -12.53
C PHE A 779 -3.51 40.37 -13.34
N THR A 780 -2.54 40.93 -14.06
CA THR A 780 -2.83 41.91 -15.12
C THR A 780 -3.46 41.18 -16.30
N VAL A 781 -4.74 41.44 -16.55
CA VAL A 781 -5.40 41.10 -17.81
C VAL A 781 -4.64 41.78 -18.94
N VAL A 782 -4.27 41.01 -19.97
CA VAL A 782 -3.69 41.56 -21.20
C VAL A 782 -4.84 41.88 -22.14
N ASP A 783 -5.16 43.16 -22.28
CA ASP A 783 -6.16 43.61 -23.25
C ASP A 783 -5.73 43.24 -24.68
N ALA A 784 -6.71 42.82 -25.49
CA ALA A 784 -6.46 42.46 -26.88
C ALA A 784 -6.21 43.71 -27.74
N PRO A 785 -5.26 43.67 -28.70
CA PRO A 785 -5.02 44.79 -29.59
C PRO A 785 -6.21 45.02 -30.54
N SER A 786 -6.77 46.23 -30.50
CA SER A 786 -7.75 46.70 -31.48
C SER A 786 -7.14 46.73 -32.90
N PRO A 787 -7.92 46.46 -33.96
CA PRO A 787 -7.42 46.51 -35.33
C PRO A 787 -7.21 47.95 -35.79
N GLU A 788 -6.02 48.27 -36.27
CA GLU A 788 -5.75 49.52 -36.99
C GLU A 788 -6.37 49.50 -38.39
N SER A 789 -6.93 50.63 -38.82
CA SER A 789 -7.47 50.85 -40.17
C SER A 789 -6.35 51.17 -41.17
N PRO A 790 -6.50 50.85 -42.46
CA PRO A 790 -5.45 51.02 -43.45
C PRO A 790 -5.32 52.46 -43.97
N ASP A 791 -4.06 52.89 -44.16
CA ASP A 791 -3.56 53.89 -45.12
C ASP A 791 -2.15 53.44 -45.57
#